data_AF-A0A523MSV2-F1
#
_entry.id   AF-A0A523MSV2-F1
#
_cell.length_a   1.000
_cell.length_b   1.000
_cell.length_c   1.000
_cell.angle_alpha   90.00
_cell.angle_beta   90.00
_cell.angle_gamma   90.00
#
_symmetry.space_group_name_H-M   'P 1'
#
loop_
_entity.id
_entity.type
_entity.pdbx_description
1 polymer ?
#
loop_
_entity_poly.entity_id
_entity_poly.type
_entity_poly.pdbx_seq_one_letter_code
_entity_poly.pdbx_strand_id
1 'polypeptide(L)'
;MTSRKTSLLKWIFISLILTLAGFPDAQAVTVEAGAYGLLKNQGESYVRKGSYAKAHEVYRKAQKLKLSLPEKQWVDFRVADTQWRSQAETKNPDRSKLEQARTQLQKMIRDRVRPEQQDRLWAEIQESLGDSWWFPRNARNWSAAWSHYQKALDWWGGAADIDLARKRYLNIIWNAATPPNRQPYFYYGYYGNYIPINFLENALKIAQTKNDRVHAHYLIAMALRHQGNIYQQQRVPESFEAVIAAEKSTEWYDDALFHYAEWLSGAGEIIIMENGQQRRERNYKKALKYFRRILNDFKKGETRFYDNARNKVKNITQPTLNLTASSFFLPDSLIRVNLNWRNISQVQLSLYKVDLSKDVDFPNTKNVNSWLDTVDLIKNKRVKSWSEDLKDQKDFHPGQKVLELDQKLLPGAYILKAGGGGRTTREIVLVTESSLILKTSGKQALVYFADSGNGAPLANARVHLHERHYTGRKWVWDDHTARTDKNGLAMFDLEGERNNSELFVGAALKDRQAFVTGYNYRYRHEKSSWKLYVATDRPAYRPNETVQWKLTARTYDGSVYETPANETLEYEITDPRGSKLKKGKLRLNEFGSGWDSLELSEKIPLGEYRVTFWTKGRKKHIGNAALFRLEEYKLPEFKVSVQTPEENGKKKTFQLGDKVEVDIHAEYYFGGPVANANVEVVVYQKPFYHSWHPQPEFPWYYQDMIPRPGRYWGQGQQIKREVIKTDAKGNAHLSFQSQRQNQDLQYTIEARVTDLSRREVVSRGTVQVTRHPYFVYLNNEHNLVRPQDQVRVNIKALDANNQPVATEGTVHVTRDIWYEVWTDPNGREVRGKELQRTRKDRAIFPPPPSQPGGPQWKLKFRGYRHDDILTRKVKTDAQGEAELTFTPGLQGYYRIAWTSQPDRKTLPVKGETTVWVADNATTELGYRHGGLEIIVDKDTFRAGQKAPVMIVAPTNDRYVLFSMEADDLYSYQLVHLTGTVKLLQLDIEEKHVPNVFLKGVMVSDHQIYSDVKQVVVPPVKNFLNVSVTLDRQQYQPREQGLLTVTARNHEGKPVSAEVAVGLVDEAVYYIQKDLAPDPRQFFYGQKRAQRIRTLSSFQMKRLAKLKKRKDGSLGRGVSRGKGDYGALDSLEGDVQYKARAAKSLSANAPMAQSEMVAEEAFADDKAGLLKREMKEQR
;
A
#
# COMPACT_ATOMS: atom_id res chain seq x y z
N MET A 1 19.87 75.95 -45.55
CA MET A 1 20.87 74.88 -45.79
C MET A 1 20.98 74.10 -44.49
N THR A 2 21.04 72.77 -44.55
CA THR A 2 21.92 71.95 -43.70
C THR A 2 22.13 72.35 -42.23
N SER A 3 21.94 71.39 -41.34
CA SER A 3 22.65 71.22 -40.06
C SER A 3 22.90 72.46 -39.18
N ARG A 4 22.33 72.39 -37.96
CA ARG A 4 22.84 72.94 -36.69
C ARG A 4 23.33 74.40 -36.68
N LYS A 5 22.83 75.18 -35.71
CA LYS A 5 23.66 75.98 -34.78
C LYS A 5 22.76 76.77 -33.80
N THR A 6 23.13 76.75 -32.50
CA THR A 6 23.44 77.92 -31.63
C THR A 6 22.22 78.69 -31.10
N SER A 7 22.22 79.41 -29.98
CA SER A 7 23.15 79.75 -28.90
C SER A 7 22.39 80.62 -27.90
N LEU A 8 22.87 80.65 -26.65
CA LEU A 8 23.00 81.80 -25.74
C LEU A 8 21.89 82.89 -25.59
N LEU A 9 21.67 83.20 -24.31
CA LEU A 9 21.53 84.53 -23.65
C LEU A 9 20.16 85.22 -23.46
N LYS A 10 20.00 85.67 -22.20
CA LYS A 10 19.40 86.93 -21.67
C LYS A 10 17.86 87.07 -21.49
N TRP A 11 17.51 87.30 -20.20
CA TRP A 11 16.69 88.38 -19.60
C TRP A 11 15.17 88.52 -19.90
N ILE A 12 14.43 88.95 -18.84
CA ILE A 12 13.26 89.88 -18.80
C ILE A 12 11.80 89.33 -18.80
N PHE A 13 11.17 89.43 -17.61
CA PHE A 13 9.91 90.15 -17.24
C PHE A 13 8.49 89.71 -17.67
N ILE A 14 7.57 89.69 -16.66
CA ILE A 14 6.19 90.25 -16.60
C ILE A 14 5.12 89.60 -17.53
N SER A 15 3.86 89.30 -17.17
CA SER A 15 2.96 89.63 -16.05
C SER A 15 1.60 88.89 -16.18
N LEU A 16 0.89 88.72 -15.04
CA LEU A 16 -0.57 88.89 -14.77
C LEU A 16 -1.61 88.02 -15.53
N ILE A 17 -2.58 87.30 -14.92
CA ILE A 17 -3.82 87.72 -14.19
C ILE A 17 -4.41 86.46 -13.49
N LEU A 18 -4.61 86.44 -12.15
CA LEU A 18 -5.88 86.58 -11.39
C LEU A 18 -7.01 85.59 -11.79
N THR A 19 -7.80 84.90 -10.95
CA THR A 19 -7.96 84.76 -9.50
C THR A 19 -9.07 83.71 -9.24
N LEU A 20 -9.05 83.12 -8.03
CA LEU A 20 -10.19 82.67 -7.22
C LEU A 20 -11.04 81.47 -7.69
N ALA A 21 -10.85 80.31 -7.04
CA ALA A 21 -11.90 79.68 -6.24
C ALA A 21 -11.34 78.50 -5.39
N GLY A 22 -11.48 78.60 -4.06
CA GLY A 22 -11.70 77.47 -3.17
C GLY A 22 -10.48 76.74 -2.58
N PHE A 23 -9.95 77.25 -1.46
CA PHE A 23 -9.44 76.37 -0.41
C PHE A 23 -10.63 75.64 0.24
N PRO A 24 -10.47 74.32 0.50
CA PRO A 24 -10.65 73.86 1.87
C PRO A 24 -9.42 73.13 2.42
N ASP A 25 -9.17 73.38 3.71
CA ASP A 25 -8.53 72.54 4.72
C ASP A 25 -7.01 72.31 4.75
N ALA A 26 -6.24 73.35 5.04
CA ALA A 26 -4.91 73.21 5.67
C ALA A 26 -4.99 72.94 7.20
N GLN A 27 -6.11 73.25 7.85
CA GLN A 27 -6.33 72.98 9.29
C GLN A 27 -6.68 71.51 9.58
N ALA A 28 -7.30 70.77 8.66
CA ALA A 28 -7.61 69.35 8.89
C ALA A 28 -6.36 68.44 8.82
N VAL A 29 -5.39 68.77 7.95
CA VAL A 29 -4.17 67.97 7.75
C VAL A 29 -3.23 68.02 8.97
N THR A 30 -3.19 69.13 9.69
CA THR A 30 -2.35 69.31 10.88
C THR A 30 -2.90 68.59 12.12
N VAL A 31 -4.23 68.51 12.25
CA VAL A 31 -4.91 67.76 13.33
C VAL A 31 -4.76 66.24 13.14
N GLU A 32 -4.85 65.74 11.91
CA GLU A 32 -4.72 64.31 11.61
C GLU A 32 -3.26 63.79 11.74
N ALA A 33 -2.25 64.61 11.46
CA ALA A 33 -0.84 64.25 11.63
C ALA A 33 -0.47 63.98 13.11
N GLY A 34 -0.99 64.80 14.05
CA GLY A 34 -0.84 64.58 15.49
C GLY A 34 -1.55 63.31 15.98
N ALA A 35 -2.73 63.02 15.42
CA ALA A 35 -3.49 61.79 15.72
C ALA A 35 -2.77 60.52 15.23
N TYR A 36 -2.15 60.55 14.05
CA TYR A 36 -1.36 59.43 13.52
C TYR A 36 -0.17 59.08 14.43
N GLY A 37 0.60 60.08 14.87
CA GLY A 37 1.76 59.86 15.75
C GLY A 37 1.41 59.16 17.06
N LEU A 38 0.30 59.56 17.69
CA LEU A 38 -0.21 58.94 18.92
C LEU A 38 -0.64 57.47 18.69
N LEU A 39 -1.43 57.21 17.64
CA LEU A 39 -1.89 55.86 17.31
C LEU A 39 -0.73 54.94 16.92
N LYS A 40 0.28 55.45 16.19
CA LYS A 40 1.48 54.69 15.85
C LYS A 40 2.26 54.31 17.11
N ASN A 41 2.51 55.26 18.02
CA ASN A 41 3.24 54.97 19.26
C ASN A 41 2.51 53.95 20.15
N GLN A 42 1.18 54.07 20.25
CA GLN A 42 0.35 53.12 20.98
C GLN A 42 0.36 51.74 20.33
N GLY A 43 0.23 51.66 18.99
CA GLY A 43 0.30 50.41 18.22
C GLY A 43 1.64 49.70 18.39
N GLU A 44 2.75 50.41 18.22
CA GLU A 44 4.11 49.86 18.39
C GLU A 44 4.36 49.43 19.84
N SER A 45 3.75 50.08 20.84
CA SER A 45 3.81 49.61 22.22
C SER A 45 3.10 48.26 22.41
N TYR A 46 1.96 48.03 21.76
CA TYR A 46 1.27 46.75 21.85
C TYR A 46 2.00 45.64 21.10
N VAL A 47 2.59 45.95 19.94
CA VAL A 47 3.46 45.02 19.19
C VAL A 47 4.64 44.57 20.06
N ARG A 48 5.32 45.50 20.74
CA ARG A 48 6.43 45.19 21.65
C ARG A 48 6.02 44.29 22.84
N LYS A 49 4.77 44.38 23.29
CA LYS A 49 4.21 43.57 24.37
C LYS A 49 3.62 42.23 23.87
N GLY A 50 3.73 41.90 22.58
CA GLY A 50 3.10 40.72 21.98
C GLY A 50 1.57 40.76 21.95
N SER A 51 0.94 41.91 22.21
CA SER A 51 -0.52 42.07 22.24
C SER A 51 -1.07 42.36 20.85
N TYR A 52 -0.94 41.41 19.92
CA TYR A 52 -1.19 41.64 18.49
C TYR A 52 -2.64 41.98 18.15
N ALA A 53 -3.63 41.42 18.86
CA ALA A 53 -5.04 41.77 18.67
C ALA A 53 -5.32 43.24 19.00
N LYS A 54 -4.78 43.74 20.12
CA LYS A 54 -4.90 45.15 20.53
C LYS A 54 -4.15 46.08 19.57
N ALA A 55 -2.96 45.67 19.11
CA ALA A 55 -2.22 46.41 18.10
C ALA A 55 -3.01 46.53 16.79
N HIS A 56 -3.64 45.44 16.34
CA HIS A 56 -4.43 45.41 15.12
C HIS A 56 -5.58 46.43 15.15
N GLU A 57 -6.32 46.50 16.26
CA GLU A 57 -7.39 47.49 16.43
C GLU A 57 -6.89 48.93 16.35
N VAL A 58 -5.73 49.22 16.95
CA VAL A 58 -5.12 50.55 16.93
C VAL A 58 -4.71 50.94 15.50
N TYR A 59 -4.06 50.05 14.75
CA TYR A 59 -3.71 50.34 13.35
C TYR A 59 -4.92 50.41 12.43
N ARG A 60 -6.00 49.68 12.69
CA ARG A 60 -7.27 49.83 11.96
C ARG A 60 -7.93 51.19 12.19
N LYS A 61 -7.72 51.82 13.36
CA LYS A 61 -8.11 53.22 13.59
C LYS A 61 -7.22 54.17 12.80
N ALA A 62 -5.89 53.96 12.82
CA ALA A 62 -4.95 54.77 12.04
C ALA A 62 -5.21 54.70 10.53
N GLN A 63 -5.66 53.56 10.02
CA GLN A 63 -5.95 53.33 8.59
C GLN A 63 -7.11 54.20 8.06
N LYS A 64 -7.92 54.80 8.95
CA LYS A 64 -9.03 55.68 8.58
C LYS A 64 -8.64 57.16 8.42
N LEU A 65 -7.41 57.53 8.80
CA LEU A 65 -6.89 58.89 8.66
C LEU A 65 -6.44 59.17 7.22
N LYS A 66 -6.39 60.44 6.79
CA LYS A 66 -5.71 60.80 5.53
C LYS A 66 -4.20 60.80 5.76
N LEU A 67 -3.57 59.71 5.38
CA LEU A 67 -2.14 59.47 5.54
C LEU A 67 -1.36 59.83 4.27
N SER A 68 -0.13 60.32 4.44
CA SER A 68 0.83 60.37 3.32
C SER A 68 1.13 58.97 2.80
N LEU A 69 1.65 58.84 1.57
CA LEU A 69 1.92 57.53 0.96
C LEU A 69 2.82 56.63 1.85
N PRO A 70 3.94 57.10 2.44
CA PRO A 70 4.77 56.28 3.32
C PRO A 70 4.05 55.85 4.62
N GLU A 71 3.27 56.75 5.21
CA GLU A 71 2.51 56.46 6.44
C GLU A 71 1.41 55.45 6.18
N LYS A 72 0.71 55.58 5.05
CA LYS A 72 -0.30 54.63 4.59
C LYS A 72 0.32 53.24 4.39
N GLN A 73 1.46 53.16 3.70
CA GLN A 73 2.17 51.90 3.50
C GLN A 73 2.60 51.25 4.81
N TRP A 74 3.09 52.04 5.77
CA TRP A 74 3.43 51.54 7.12
C TRP A 74 2.20 51.00 7.86
N VAL A 75 1.09 51.73 7.84
CA VAL A 75 -0.16 51.31 8.50
C VAL A 75 -0.74 50.07 7.85
N ASP A 76 -0.78 50.01 6.52
CA ASP A 76 -1.26 48.84 5.78
C ASP A 76 -0.44 47.57 6.09
N PHE A 77 0.88 47.71 6.21
CA PHE A 77 1.77 46.64 6.66
C PHE A 77 1.42 46.19 8.08
N ARG A 78 1.34 47.14 9.02
CA ARG A 78 1.07 46.83 10.43
C ARG A 78 -0.31 46.23 10.64
N VAL A 79 -1.32 46.63 9.87
CA VAL A 79 -2.66 45.99 9.87
C VAL A 79 -2.53 44.51 9.49
N ALA A 80 -1.84 44.19 8.39
CA ALA A 80 -1.68 42.79 7.95
C ALA A 80 -0.78 41.96 8.90
N ASP A 81 0.36 42.51 9.35
CA ASP A 81 1.30 41.88 10.28
C ASP A 81 0.62 41.50 11.61
N THR A 82 -0.10 42.46 12.22
CA THR A 82 -0.81 42.21 13.48
C THR A 82 -2.02 41.28 13.30
N GLN A 83 -2.67 41.28 12.13
CA GLN A 83 -3.77 40.37 11.84
C GLN A 83 -3.30 38.92 11.86
N TRP A 84 -2.29 38.56 11.06
CA TRP A 84 -1.86 37.16 11.01
C TRP A 84 -1.24 36.74 12.36
N ARG A 85 -0.47 37.61 13.04
CA ARG A 85 0.13 37.30 14.34
C ARG A 85 -0.94 37.01 15.40
N SER A 86 -2.03 37.77 15.41
CA SER A 86 -3.17 37.50 16.31
C SER A 86 -3.83 36.15 16.03
N GLN A 87 -3.91 35.73 14.76
CA GLN A 87 -4.52 34.45 14.39
C GLN A 87 -3.59 33.26 14.68
N ALA A 88 -2.28 33.43 14.51
CA ALA A 88 -1.28 32.39 14.73
C ALA A 88 -1.23 31.88 16.19
N GLU A 89 -1.71 32.68 17.14
CA GLU A 89 -1.83 32.33 18.57
C GLU A 89 -3.11 31.54 18.90
N THR A 90 -4.10 31.51 18.00
CA THR A 90 -5.37 30.82 18.23
C THR A 90 -5.32 29.34 17.85
N LYS A 91 -6.16 28.51 18.49
CA LYS A 91 -6.38 27.10 18.09
C LYS A 91 -7.49 26.94 17.03
N ASN A 92 -7.88 28.02 16.36
CA ASN A 92 -9.03 28.02 15.46
C ASN A 92 -8.73 27.23 14.16
N PRO A 93 -9.61 26.30 13.72
CA PRO A 93 -9.48 25.65 12.42
C PRO A 93 -9.70 26.58 11.22
N ASP A 94 -10.42 27.70 11.36
CA ASP A 94 -10.61 28.68 10.28
C ASP A 94 -9.35 29.55 10.06
N ARG A 95 -8.78 29.47 8.85
CA ARG A 95 -7.54 30.16 8.45
C ARG A 95 -7.77 31.34 7.51
N SER A 96 -9.01 31.66 7.18
CA SER A 96 -9.36 32.68 6.20
C SER A 96 -8.66 34.02 6.46
N LYS A 97 -8.71 34.52 7.70
CA LYS A 97 -8.08 35.80 8.11
C LYS A 97 -6.55 35.78 8.04
N LEU A 98 -5.92 34.63 8.27
CA LEU A 98 -4.48 34.47 8.20
C LEU A 98 -4.01 34.48 6.73
N GLU A 99 -4.70 33.75 5.84
CA GLU A 99 -4.38 33.72 4.42
C GLU A 99 -4.66 35.07 3.74
N GLN A 100 -5.71 35.79 4.17
CA GLN A 100 -5.98 37.17 3.73
C GLN A 100 -4.82 38.11 4.07
N ALA A 101 -4.35 38.08 5.31
CA ALA A 101 -3.22 38.90 5.75
C ALA A 101 -1.92 38.58 5.00
N ARG A 102 -1.64 37.28 4.74
CA ARG A 102 -0.51 36.87 3.90
C ARG A 102 -0.62 37.40 2.47
N THR A 103 -1.81 37.29 1.87
CA THR A 103 -2.07 37.79 0.51
C THR A 103 -1.85 39.30 0.43
N GLN A 104 -2.25 40.04 1.47
CA GLN A 104 -2.01 41.48 1.57
C GLN A 104 -0.51 41.81 1.65
N LEU A 105 0.24 41.12 2.52
CA LEU A 105 1.69 41.30 2.62
C LEU A 105 2.42 40.95 1.31
N GLN A 106 2.02 39.87 0.62
CA GLN A 106 2.58 39.49 -0.68
C GLN A 106 2.28 40.54 -1.76
N LYS A 107 1.08 41.16 -1.74
CA LYS A 107 0.73 42.23 -2.68
C LYS A 107 1.62 43.46 -2.48
N MET A 108 1.95 43.82 -1.23
CA MET A 108 2.78 44.99 -0.92
C MET A 108 4.22 44.91 -1.44
N ILE A 109 4.72 43.69 -1.69
CA ILE A 109 6.06 43.47 -2.25
C ILE A 109 6.05 43.06 -3.72
N ARG A 110 4.88 42.72 -4.31
CA ARG A 110 4.75 42.27 -5.70
C ARG A 110 5.29 43.30 -6.69
N ASP A 111 5.11 44.57 -6.39
CA ASP A 111 5.47 45.68 -7.29
C ASP A 111 6.87 46.27 -6.97
N ARG A 112 7.55 45.77 -5.92
CA ARG A 112 8.89 46.22 -5.46
C ARG A 112 9.97 45.24 -5.92
N VAL A 113 10.07 45.04 -7.24
CA VAL A 113 10.97 44.02 -7.83
C VAL A 113 12.40 44.54 -7.97
N ARG A 114 12.58 45.84 -8.19
CA ARG A 114 13.90 46.43 -8.42
C ARG A 114 14.65 46.73 -7.12
N PRO A 115 15.98 46.53 -7.03
CA PRO A 115 16.76 46.75 -5.80
C PRO A 115 16.57 48.15 -5.18
N GLU A 116 16.44 49.19 -6.00
CA GLU A 116 16.23 50.57 -5.56
C GLU A 116 14.87 50.82 -4.87
N GLN A 117 13.91 49.90 -4.99
CA GLN A 117 12.59 49.95 -4.36
C GLN A 117 12.48 49.07 -3.10
N GLN A 118 13.54 48.31 -2.80
CA GLN A 118 13.66 47.46 -1.61
C GLN A 118 14.17 48.32 -0.45
N ASP A 119 13.26 49.09 0.13
CA ASP A 119 13.52 49.90 1.32
C ASP A 119 13.41 49.07 2.61
N ARG A 120 13.60 49.73 3.76
CA ARG A 120 13.46 49.08 5.08
C ARG A 120 12.10 48.41 5.27
N LEU A 121 11.02 49.04 4.78
CA LEU A 121 9.68 48.48 4.91
C LEU A 121 9.56 47.15 4.14
N TRP A 122 10.17 47.06 2.95
CA TRP A 122 10.25 45.81 2.21
C TRP A 122 10.91 44.68 3.03
N ALA A 123 12.03 44.94 3.70
CA ALA A 123 12.70 43.94 4.54
C ALA A 123 11.83 43.51 5.73
N GLU A 124 11.17 44.46 6.40
CA GLU A 124 10.25 44.15 7.52
C GLU A 124 9.01 43.35 7.06
N ILE A 125 8.54 43.55 5.82
CA ILE A 125 7.46 42.72 5.22
C ILE A 125 7.97 41.30 4.93
N GLN A 126 9.19 41.13 4.42
CA GLN A 126 9.79 39.81 4.20
C GLN A 126 9.93 39.04 5.53
N GLU A 127 10.38 39.68 6.61
CA GLU A 127 10.40 39.09 7.95
C GLU A 127 9.01 38.60 8.39
N SER A 128 8.01 39.46 8.25
CA SER A 128 6.61 39.17 8.62
C SER A 128 6.05 37.99 7.81
N LEU A 129 6.31 37.94 6.50
CA LEU A 129 5.92 36.83 5.64
C LEU A 129 6.61 35.52 6.06
N GLY A 130 7.92 35.56 6.35
CA GLY A 130 8.67 34.42 6.87
C GLY A 130 8.05 33.85 8.14
N ASP A 131 7.83 34.71 9.14
CA ASP A 131 7.18 34.32 10.40
C ASP A 131 5.76 33.78 10.18
N SER A 132 5.00 34.38 9.26
CA SER A 132 3.62 33.95 8.99
C SER A 132 3.55 32.51 8.49
N TRP A 133 4.53 32.06 7.69
CA TRP A 133 4.63 30.67 7.22
C TRP A 133 5.20 29.74 8.29
N TRP A 134 5.93 30.29 9.27
CA TRP A 134 6.71 29.50 10.22
C TRP A 134 6.07 29.31 11.60
N PHE A 135 5.38 30.32 12.11
CA PHE A 135 4.87 30.34 13.49
C PHE A 135 3.58 29.53 13.71
N PRO A 136 2.61 29.44 12.77
CA PRO A 136 1.35 28.72 13.01
C PRO A 136 1.54 27.23 13.31
N ARG A 137 1.04 26.76 14.46
CA ARG A 137 1.31 25.41 15.00
C ARG A 137 0.90 24.25 14.09
N ASN A 138 -0.18 24.41 13.32
CA ASN A 138 -0.74 23.37 12.44
C ASN A 138 -0.49 23.63 10.95
N ALA A 139 0.39 24.58 10.59
CA ALA A 139 0.58 25.05 9.21
C ALA A 139 2.01 25.49 8.86
N ARG A 140 3.02 24.97 9.58
CA ARG A 140 4.42 25.37 9.35
C ARG A 140 4.89 24.94 7.97
N ASN A 141 5.42 25.89 7.19
CA ASN A 141 6.01 25.64 5.88
C ASN A 141 7.43 26.23 5.83
N TRP A 142 8.43 25.38 6.04
CA TRP A 142 9.84 25.80 6.05
C TRP A 142 10.29 26.38 4.71
N SER A 143 9.96 25.74 3.60
CA SER A 143 10.42 26.19 2.27
C SER A 143 9.88 27.58 1.94
N ALA A 144 8.60 27.84 2.25
CA ALA A 144 8.00 29.16 2.04
C ALA A 144 8.59 30.19 2.99
N ALA A 145 8.76 29.86 4.28
CA ALA A 145 9.32 30.76 5.28
C ALA A 145 10.77 31.16 4.96
N TRP A 146 11.63 30.17 4.65
CA TRP A 146 13.05 30.40 4.41
C TRP A 146 13.32 31.29 3.19
N SER A 147 12.52 31.15 2.12
CA SER A 147 12.65 32.03 0.94
C SER A 147 12.47 33.51 1.28
N HIS A 148 11.61 33.82 2.26
CA HIS A 148 11.40 35.19 2.74
C HIS A 148 12.47 35.62 3.75
N TYR A 149 12.84 34.74 4.70
CA TYR A 149 13.92 35.03 5.64
C TYR A 149 15.25 35.31 4.96
N GLN A 150 15.61 34.53 3.94
CA GLN A 150 16.85 34.74 3.19
C GLN A 150 16.90 36.15 2.57
N LYS A 151 15.82 36.59 1.91
CA LYS A 151 15.71 37.94 1.33
C LYS A 151 15.86 39.05 2.37
N ALA A 152 15.27 38.87 3.56
CA ALA A 152 15.42 39.82 4.66
C ALA A 152 16.85 39.83 5.20
N LEU A 153 17.47 38.66 5.40
CA LEU A 153 18.85 38.52 5.89
C LEU A 153 19.86 39.16 4.93
N ASP A 154 19.70 38.95 3.62
CA ASP A 154 20.55 39.53 2.58
C ASP A 154 20.45 41.07 2.59
N TRP A 155 19.24 41.61 2.75
CA TRP A 155 19.02 43.06 2.84
C TRP A 155 19.63 43.67 4.12
N TRP A 156 19.35 43.07 5.28
CA TRP A 156 19.93 43.54 6.55
C TRP A 156 21.45 43.44 6.56
N GLY A 157 22.03 42.45 5.86
CA GLY A 157 23.48 42.33 5.70
C GLY A 157 24.15 43.54 5.01
N GLY A 158 23.39 44.33 4.23
CA GLY A 158 23.85 45.54 3.55
C GLY A 158 23.30 46.86 4.09
N ALA A 159 22.53 46.85 5.19
CA ALA A 159 21.89 48.05 5.71
C ALA A 159 22.89 48.99 6.43
N ALA A 160 22.73 50.30 6.23
CA ALA A 160 23.63 51.31 6.81
C ALA A 160 23.53 51.45 8.35
N ASP A 161 22.36 51.16 8.93
CA ASP A 161 22.17 51.13 10.39
C ASP A 161 22.62 49.77 10.94
N ILE A 162 23.90 49.68 11.29
CA ILE A 162 24.58 48.44 11.67
C ILE A 162 23.97 47.82 12.93
N ASP A 163 23.58 48.63 13.93
CA ASP A 163 23.08 48.11 15.20
C ASP A 163 21.66 47.54 15.05
N LEU A 164 20.80 48.23 14.30
CA LEU A 164 19.48 47.71 13.97
C LEU A 164 19.59 46.45 13.09
N ALA A 165 20.45 46.48 12.07
CA ALA A 165 20.69 45.37 11.16
C ALA A 165 21.14 44.12 11.91
N ARG A 166 22.13 44.26 12.79
CA ARG A 166 22.63 43.17 13.64
C ARG A 166 21.51 42.56 14.48
N LYS A 167 20.72 43.39 15.16
CA LYS A 167 19.61 42.93 16.01
C LYS A 167 18.55 42.18 15.20
N ARG A 168 18.20 42.69 14.01
CA ARG A 168 17.22 42.06 13.12
C ARG A 168 17.73 40.74 12.55
N TYR A 169 18.97 40.69 12.10
CA TYR A 169 19.61 39.48 11.58
C TYR A 169 19.60 38.35 12.61
N LEU A 170 20.05 38.63 13.84
CA LEU A 170 20.04 37.65 14.92
C LEU A 170 18.62 37.17 15.25
N ASN A 171 17.65 38.08 15.36
CA ASN A 171 16.26 37.73 15.63
C ASN A 171 15.65 36.79 14.58
N ILE A 172 15.93 37.01 13.29
CA ILE A 172 15.45 36.12 12.21
C ILE A 172 16.00 34.70 12.41
N ILE A 173 17.31 34.58 12.65
CA ILE A 173 17.96 33.27 12.85
C ILE A 173 17.41 32.56 14.09
N TRP A 174 17.25 33.28 15.21
CA TRP A 174 16.71 32.72 16.45
C TRP A 174 15.25 32.29 16.30
N ASN A 175 14.42 33.08 15.62
CA ASN A 175 13.02 32.75 15.36
C ASN A 175 12.87 31.56 14.40
N ALA A 176 13.73 31.48 13.37
CA ALA A 176 13.77 30.35 12.45
C ALA A 176 14.15 29.06 13.19
N ALA A 177 15.15 29.12 14.08
CA ALA A 177 15.59 27.98 14.89
C ALA A 177 14.58 27.61 15.98
N THR A 178 13.83 28.59 16.48
CA THR A 178 13.00 28.47 17.69
C THR A 178 11.62 29.16 17.52
N PRO A 179 10.70 28.58 16.71
CA PRO A 179 9.38 29.17 16.54
C PRO A 179 8.54 29.11 17.85
N PRO A 180 7.64 30.08 18.08
CA PRO A 180 6.77 30.11 19.26
C PRO A 180 5.82 28.91 19.33
N ASN A 181 5.29 28.64 20.54
CA ASN A 181 4.36 27.53 20.84
C ASN A 181 4.92 26.10 20.56
N ARG A 182 6.24 25.94 20.67
CA ARG A 182 6.94 24.66 20.59
C ARG A 182 6.39 23.64 21.62
N GLN A 183 6.28 22.37 21.22
CA GLN A 183 5.95 21.29 22.15
C GLN A 183 7.19 21.00 23.03
N PRO A 184 7.07 20.89 24.36
CA PRO A 184 8.22 20.67 25.26
C PRO A 184 9.07 19.44 24.94
N TYR A 185 8.49 18.43 24.26
CA TYR A 185 9.15 17.18 23.92
C TYR A 185 9.75 17.13 22.50
N PHE A 186 9.47 18.11 21.63
CA PHE A 186 10.00 18.17 20.26
C PHE A 186 11.01 19.32 20.10
N TYR A 187 12.24 18.99 20.43
CA TYR A 187 13.55 19.46 19.93
C TYR A 187 13.85 20.97 19.82
N TYR A 188 14.89 21.38 20.55
CA TYR A 188 15.82 22.44 20.17
C TYR A 188 16.90 21.87 19.24
N GLY A 189 16.99 22.39 18.02
CA GLY A 189 17.94 21.93 16.99
C GLY A 189 17.26 21.33 15.76
N TYR A 190 16.09 20.69 15.87
CA TYR A 190 15.39 20.12 14.70
C TYR A 190 15.10 21.15 13.61
N TYR A 191 14.67 22.34 14.01
CA TYR A 191 14.37 23.44 13.08
C TYR A 191 15.62 24.21 12.65
N GLY A 192 16.55 24.44 13.58
CA GLY A 192 17.85 25.03 13.29
C GLY A 192 18.71 24.20 12.34
N ASN A 193 18.51 22.88 12.28
CA ASN A 193 19.18 21.97 11.35
C ASN A 193 18.98 22.36 9.88
N TYR A 194 17.90 23.07 9.56
CA TYR A 194 17.58 23.45 8.19
C TYR A 194 18.16 24.81 7.77
N ILE A 195 18.69 25.58 8.73
CA ILE A 195 19.32 26.88 8.47
C ILE A 195 20.68 26.60 7.81
N PRO A 196 20.95 27.16 6.61
CA PRO A 196 22.24 26.98 5.96
C PRO A 196 23.39 27.55 6.79
N ILE A 197 24.49 26.81 6.84
CA ILE A 197 25.62 27.03 7.76
C ILE A 197 26.21 28.45 7.64
N ASN A 198 26.29 29.01 6.42
CA ASN A 198 26.84 30.34 6.19
C ASN A 198 26.06 31.45 6.93
N PHE A 199 24.73 31.32 7.06
CA PHE A 199 23.93 32.29 7.82
C PHE A 199 24.14 32.15 9.34
N LEU A 200 24.37 30.93 9.83
CA LEU A 200 24.73 30.69 11.24
C LEU A 200 26.14 31.21 11.56
N GLU A 201 27.09 31.09 10.64
CA GLU A 201 28.44 31.65 10.80
C GLU A 201 28.41 33.19 10.82
N ASN A 202 27.57 33.81 9.98
CA ASN A 202 27.35 35.24 10.05
C ASN A 202 26.71 35.66 11.37
N ALA A 203 25.71 34.91 11.86
CA ALA A 203 25.12 35.13 13.17
C ALA A 203 26.16 35.04 14.30
N LEU A 204 27.07 34.07 14.24
CA LEU A 204 28.17 33.93 15.20
C LEU A 204 29.12 35.13 15.17
N LYS A 205 29.50 35.63 13.98
CA LYS A 205 30.39 36.79 13.83
C LYS A 205 29.81 38.07 14.43
N ILE A 206 28.50 38.26 14.33
CA ILE A 206 27.83 39.48 14.79
C ILE A 206 27.25 39.35 16.21
N ALA A 207 27.35 38.18 16.86
CA ALA A 207 26.82 37.93 18.19
C ALA A 207 27.56 38.74 19.28
N GLN A 208 26.80 39.52 20.06
CA GLN A 208 27.35 40.40 21.10
C GLN A 208 27.35 39.77 22.49
N THR A 209 26.30 39.04 22.84
CA THR A 209 26.21 38.44 24.18
C THR A 209 26.86 37.06 24.22
N LYS A 210 27.29 36.64 25.41
CA LYS A 210 27.79 35.28 25.64
C LYS A 210 26.74 34.24 25.25
N ASN A 211 25.45 34.50 25.52
CA ASN A 211 24.37 33.58 25.19
C ASN A 211 24.15 33.47 23.67
N ASP A 212 24.21 34.58 22.92
CA ASP A 212 24.08 34.57 21.46
C ASP A 212 25.20 33.75 20.78
N ARG A 213 26.45 33.93 21.25
CA ARG A 213 27.59 33.17 20.72
C ARG A 213 27.43 31.68 20.97
N VAL A 214 27.03 31.31 22.18
CA VAL A 214 26.80 29.91 22.57
C VAL A 214 25.63 29.31 21.79
N HIS A 215 24.54 30.04 21.61
CA HIS A 215 23.39 29.59 20.79
C HIS A 215 23.81 29.38 19.32
N ALA A 216 24.59 30.29 18.73
CA ALA A 216 25.11 30.14 17.38
C ALA A 216 25.97 28.87 17.25
N HIS A 217 26.93 28.66 18.17
CA HIS A 217 27.76 27.46 18.18
C HIS A 217 26.93 26.17 18.30
N TYR A 218 25.90 26.15 19.14
CA TYR A 218 25.00 25.01 19.26
C TYR A 218 24.26 24.74 17.94
N LEU A 219 23.69 25.76 17.30
CA LEU A 219 23.00 25.59 16.02
C LEU A 219 23.94 25.14 14.90
N ILE A 220 25.16 25.68 14.85
CA ILE A 220 26.19 25.24 13.90
C ILE A 220 26.52 23.76 14.12
N ALA A 221 26.75 23.34 15.36
CA ALA A 221 27.01 21.94 15.68
C ALA A 221 25.86 21.04 15.21
N MET A 222 24.61 21.44 15.46
CA MET A 222 23.42 20.71 15.04
C MET A 222 23.28 20.66 13.51
N ALA A 223 23.39 21.80 12.81
CA ALA A 223 23.34 21.85 11.35
C ALA A 223 24.44 21.02 10.70
N LEU A 224 25.68 21.09 11.20
CA LEU A 224 26.81 20.30 10.69
C LEU A 224 26.56 18.80 10.81
N ARG A 225 25.98 18.31 11.92
CA ARG A 225 25.63 16.89 12.09
C ARG A 225 24.65 16.38 11.05
N HIS A 226 23.76 17.23 10.54
CA HIS A 226 22.65 16.85 9.68
C HIS A 226 22.87 17.18 8.19
N GLN A 227 23.47 18.33 7.88
CA GLN A 227 23.61 18.86 6.52
C GLN A 227 25.07 18.97 6.05
N GLY A 228 26.04 18.94 6.97
CA GLY A 228 27.45 19.16 6.61
C GLY A 228 28.02 18.00 5.80
N ASN A 229 28.86 18.30 4.81
CA ASN A 229 29.71 17.28 4.19
C ASN A 229 30.77 16.76 5.20
N ILE A 230 31.50 15.69 4.85
CA ILE A 230 32.45 15.04 5.76
C ILE A 230 33.52 16.03 6.30
N TYR A 231 34.00 16.99 5.49
CA TYR A 231 34.96 18.00 5.93
C TYR A 231 34.33 19.00 6.91
N GLN A 232 33.12 19.46 6.62
CA GLN A 232 32.37 20.34 7.52
C GLN A 232 32.06 19.66 8.85
N GLN A 233 31.76 18.36 8.84
CA GLN A 233 31.48 17.59 10.06
C GLN A 233 32.68 17.46 11.02
N GLN A 234 33.91 17.72 10.58
CA GLN A 234 35.08 17.79 11.48
C GLN A 234 34.99 18.93 12.49
N ARG A 235 34.17 19.96 12.22
CA ARG A 235 33.96 21.11 13.10
C ARG A 235 32.87 20.89 14.16
N VAL A 236 32.22 19.72 14.15
CA VAL A 236 31.19 19.36 15.14
C VAL A 236 31.75 19.35 16.57
N PRO A 237 32.91 18.69 16.86
CA PRO A 237 33.55 18.75 18.17
C PRO A 237 33.81 20.19 18.65
N GLU A 238 34.47 21.00 17.84
CA GLU A 238 34.81 22.40 18.17
C GLU A 238 33.56 23.20 18.55
N SER A 239 32.49 23.06 17.77
CA SER A 239 31.25 23.81 17.99
C SER A 239 30.53 23.38 19.27
N PHE A 240 30.49 22.08 19.60
CA PHE A 240 29.91 21.64 20.88
C PHE A 240 30.81 21.98 22.07
N GLU A 241 32.12 21.86 21.94
CA GLU A 241 33.06 22.16 23.02
C GLU A 241 33.03 23.66 23.37
N ALA A 242 32.82 24.55 22.39
CA ALA A 242 32.59 25.97 22.62
C ALA A 242 31.33 26.24 23.48
N VAL A 243 30.25 25.47 23.28
CA VAL A 243 29.03 25.56 24.12
C VAL A 243 29.28 25.01 25.52
N ILE A 244 29.93 23.84 25.60
CA ILE A 244 30.21 23.15 26.88
C ILE A 244 31.16 23.99 27.76
N ALA A 245 32.08 24.75 27.18
CA ALA A 245 32.98 25.65 27.89
C ALA A 245 32.24 26.78 28.63
N ALA A 246 31.01 27.12 28.22
CA ALA A 246 30.21 28.12 28.91
C ALA A 246 29.56 27.61 30.21
N GLU A 247 29.64 26.30 30.48
CA GLU A 247 29.03 25.65 31.66
C GLU A 247 27.54 25.99 31.84
N LYS A 248 27.00 25.83 33.06
CA LYS A 248 25.59 26.14 33.39
C LYS A 248 25.22 27.62 33.29
N SER A 249 26.12 28.50 32.85
CA SER A 249 25.82 29.92 32.67
C SER A 249 24.93 30.22 31.45
N THR A 250 24.57 29.19 30.67
CA THR A 250 23.72 29.30 29.47
C THR A 250 22.66 28.19 29.43
N GLU A 251 21.55 28.45 28.74
CA GLU A 251 20.43 27.50 28.59
C GLU A 251 20.72 26.31 27.64
N TRP A 252 21.86 26.31 26.97
CA TRP A 252 22.23 25.34 25.91
C TRP A 252 23.21 24.26 26.38
N TYR A 253 23.62 24.34 27.64
CA TYR A 253 24.70 23.54 28.18
C TYR A 253 24.36 22.05 28.25
N ASP A 254 23.20 21.70 28.82
CA ASP A 254 22.74 20.32 28.93
C ASP A 254 22.38 19.72 27.56
N ASP A 255 21.79 20.53 26.67
CA ASP A 255 21.56 20.21 25.26
C ASP A 255 22.85 19.81 24.53
N ALA A 256 23.90 20.64 24.61
CA ALA A 256 25.18 20.37 23.98
C ALA A 256 25.85 19.13 24.57
N LEU A 257 25.86 18.97 25.90
CA LEU A 257 26.39 17.77 26.55
C LEU A 257 25.71 16.50 26.03
N PHE A 258 24.37 16.49 25.97
CA PHE A 258 23.61 15.31 25.59
C PHE A 258 23.80 14.97 24.10
N HIS A 259 23.61 15.96 23.23
CA HIS A 259 23.68 15.76 21.79
C HIS A 259 25.08 15.48 21.28
N TYR A 260 26.11 16.05 21.92
CA TYR A 260 27.49 15.70 21.59
C TYR A 260 27.82 14.27 22.02
N ALA A 261 27.42 13.86 23.23
CA ALA A 261 27.60 12.49 23.71
C ALA A 261 26.86 11.46 22.82
N GLU A 262 25.67 11.80 22.36
CA GLU A 262 24.91 10.98 21.42
C GLU A 262 25.62 10.85 20.07
N TRP A 263 26.14 11.94 19.52
CA TRP A 263 26.90 11.92 18.28
C TRP A 263 28.17 11.06 18.41
N LEU A 264 28.93 11.24 19.50
CA LEU A 264 30.14 10.47 19.80
C LEU A 264 29.89 8.97 19.93
N SER A 265 28.77 8.56 20.55
CA SER A 265 28.41 7.15 20.72
C SER A 265 27.68 6.53 19.53
N GLY A 266 27.21 7.35 18.58
CA GLY A 266 26.47 6.94 17.38
C GLY A 266 27.27 7.11 16.09
N ALA A 267 27.29 8.33 15.54
CA ALA A 267 27.91 8.63 14.25
C ALA A 267 29.45 8.67 14.31
N GLY A 268 30.02 9.09 15.45
CA GLY A 268 31.45 9.14 15.69
C GLY A 268 32.17 10.34 15.05
N GLU A 269 33.38 10.58 15.53
CA GLU A 269 34.33 11.59 15.02
C GLU A 269 34.94 11.12 13.69
N ILE A 270 35.34 12.06 12.84
CA ILE A 270 35.99 11.75 11.55
C ILE A 270 37.49 11.90 11.73
N ILE A 271 38.22 10.81 11.51
CA ILE A 271 39.68 10.75 11.59
C ILE A 271 40.22 10.64 10.16
N ILE A 272 41.15 11.52 9.81
CA ILE A 272 41.96 11.42 8.59
C ILE A 272 43.25 10.67 8.97
N MET A 273 43.47 9.51 8.37
CA MET A 273 44.70 8.74 8.53
C MET A 273 45.84 9.39 7.73
N GLU A 274 47.10 9.07 8.08
CA GLU A 274 48.30 9.62 7.42
C GLU A 274 48.33 9.39 5.89
N ASN A 275 47.66 8.34 5.41
CA ASN A 275 47.52 8.02 3.98
C ASN A 275 46.35 8.77 3.28
N GLY A 276 45.72 9.74 3.96
CA GLY A 276 44.56 10.49 3.48
C GLY A 276 43.23 9.74 3.56
N GLN A 277 43.21 8.48 3.99
CA GLN A 277 41.96 7.72 4.14
C GLN A 277 41.17 8.19 5.36
N GLN A 278 39.86 8.30 5.18
CA GLN A 278 38.95 8.85 6.19
C GLN A 278 38.19 7.72 6.87
N ARG A 279 38.14 7.74 8.20
CA ARG A 279 37.38 6.78 9.00
C ARG A 279 36.55 7.48 10.06
N ARG A 280 35.29 7.08 10.18
CA ARG A 280 34.48 7.44 11.34
C ARG A 280 34.80 6.53 12.51
N GLU A 281 35.07 7.13 13.66
CA GLU A 281 35.36 6.42 14.90
C GLU A 281 34.42 6.90 16.00
N ARG A 282 33.64 5.96 16.52
CA ARG A 282 32.81 6.22 17.70
C ARG A 282 33.73 6.36 18.90
N ASN A 283 33.39 7.23 19.84
CA ASN A 283 34.19 7.45 21.04
C ASN A 283 33.33 7.28 22.29
N TYR A 284 33.15 6.03 22.73
CA TYR A 284 32.28 5.73 23.86
C TYR A 284 32.84 6.23 25.20
N LYS A 285 34.17 6.30 25.36
CA LYS A 285 34.80 6.89 26.56
C LYS A 285 34.44 8.38 26.69
N LYS A 286 34.60 9.15 25.60
CA LYS A 286 34.25 10.58 25.57
C LYS A 286 32.74 10.79 25.70
N ALA A 287 31.92 9.96 25.05
CA ALA A 287 30.46 10.00 25.23
C ALA A 287 30.04 9.76 26.70
N LEU A 288 30.62 8.75 27.36
CA LEU A 288 30.33 8.46 28.77
C LEU A 288 30.74 9.61 29.69
N LYS A 289 31.87 10.28 29.43
CA LYS A 289 32.29 11.47 30.16
C LYS A 289 31.17 12.52 30.17
N TYR A 290 30.59 12.82 29.00
CA TYR A 290 29.54 13.82 28.89
C TYR A 290 28.18 13.36 29.42
N PHE A 291 27.76 12.11 29.19
CA PHE A 291 26.53 11.60 29.81
C PHE A 291 26.61 11.57 31.34
N ARG A 292 27.76 11.21 31.92
CA ARG A 292 27.97 11.27 33.38
C ARG A 292 28.01 12.70 33.89
N ARG A 293 28.58 13.63 33.12
CA ARG A 293 28.57 15.05 33.46
C ARG A 293 27.14 15.58 33.61
N ILE A 294 26.21 15.20 32.74
CA ILE A 294 24.78 15.54 32.91
C ILE A 294 24.22 15.01 34.24
N LEU A 295 24.51 13.77 34.60
CA LEU A 295 23.99 13.14 35.83
C LEU A 295 24.58 13.72 37.12
N ASN A 296 25.79 14.26 37.04
CA ASN A 296 26.47 14.91 38.16
C ASN A 296 26.03 16.36 38.30
N ASP A 297 25.93 17.06 37.17
CA ASP A 297 25.65 18.48 37.14
C ASP A 297 24.16 18.74 37.42
N PHE A 298 23.25 17.87 37.01
CA PHE A 298 21.80 18.09 37.16
C PHE A 298 21.15 17.03 38.03
N LYS A 299 20.19 17.43 38.85
CA LYS A 299 19.27 16.49 39.53
C LYS A 299 18.11 16.10 38.62
N LYS A 300 17.44 14.99 38.96
CA LYS A 300 16.23 14.55 38.24
C LYS A 300 15.18 15.67 38.28
N GLY A 301 14.70 16.07 37.11
CA GLY A 301 13.73 17.17 36.94
C GLY A 301 14.37 18.52 36.56
N GLU A 302 15.66 18.73 36.82
CA GLU A 302 16.37 19.97 36.44
C GLU A 302 16.73 20.01 34.95
N THR A 303 16.92 18.84 34.33
CA THR A 303 17.10 18.69 32.88
C THR A 303 16.20 17.60 32.33
N ARG A 304 15.71 17.82 31.09
CA ARG A 304 14.93 16.84 30.32
C ARG A 304 15.75 15.60 29.93
N PHE A 305 17.08 15.68 29.98
CA PHE A 305 17.96 14.62 29.52
C PHE A 305 18.40 13.64 30.61
N TYR A 306 18.03 13.87 31.88
CA TYR A 306 18.54 13.11 33.03
C TYR A 306 18.29 11.59 32.89
N ASP A 307 17.03 11.18 32.70
CA ASP A 307 16.68 9.76 32.58
C ASP A 307 17.27 9.13 31.29
N ASN A 308 17.35 9.90 30.21
CA ASN A 308 17.97 9.45 28.95
C ASN A 308 19.48 9.23 29.10
N ALA A 309 20.20 10.18 29.72
CA ALA A 309 21.63 10.06 29.98
C ALA A 309 21.92 8.86 30.91
N ARG A 310 21.11 8.66 31.94
CA ARG A 310 21.20 7.49 32.83
C ARG A 310 21.07 6.17 32.06
N ASN A 311 20.08 6.09 31.17
CA ASN A 311 19.88 4.92 30.32
C ASN A 311 21.03 4.72 29.33
N LYS A 312 21.59 5.79 28.74
CA LYS A 312 22.76 5.70 27.84
C LYS A 312 24.01 5.22 28.58
N VAL A 313 24.29 5.73 29.79
CA VAL A 313 25.41 5.25 30.62
C VAL A 313 25.25 3.76 30.93
N LYS A 314 24.06 3.35 31.37
CA LYS A 314 23.76 1.92 31.63
C LYS A 314 23.98 1.06 30.39
N ASN A 315 23.46 1.47 29.23
CA ASN A 315 23.55 0.71 27.99
C ASN A 315 24.98 0.59 27.44
N ILE A 316 25.83 1.59 27.66
CA ILE A 316 27.24 1.57 27.23
C ILE A 316 28.10 0.72 28.16
N THR A 317 27.86 0.79 29.47
CA THR A 317 28.72 0.15 30.49
C THR A 317 28.29 -1.25 30.87
N GLN A 318 27.02 -1.62 30.67
CA GLN A 318 26.56 -2.97 31.02
C GLN A 318 27.20 -4.02 30.10
N PRO A 319 27.65 -5.17 30.65
CA PRO A 319 28.08 -6.29 29.84
C PRO A 319 26.94 -6.82 28.96
N THR A 320 27.21 -7.04 27.68
CA THR A 320 26.27 -7.68 26.75
C THR A 320 26.93 -8.87 26.07
N LEU A 321 26.15 -9.91 25.81
CA LEU A 321 26.61 -11.15 25.19
C LEU A 321 25.47 -11.73 24.34
N ASN A 322 25.75 -12.02 23.08
CA ASN A 322 24.76 -12.58 22.16
C ASN A 322 25.41 -13.63 21.23
N LEU A 323 24.71 -14.73 21.00
CA LEU A 323 25.06 -15.76 20.02
C LEU A 323 24.00 -15.79 18.93
N THR A 324 24.42 -15.93 17.68
CA THR A 324 23.49 -16.05 16.56
C THR A 324 24.08 -16.90 15.43
N ALA A 325 23.44 -18.02 15.11
CA ALA A 325 23.66 -18.80 13.92
C ALA A 325 22.74 -18.28 12.80
N SER A 326 23.29 -17.96 11.64
CA SER A 326 22.55 -17.34 10.53
C SER A 326 21.68 -18.34 9.74
N SER A 327 21.81 -19.64 9.99
CA SER A 327 21.13 -20.69 9.22
C SER A 327 20.97 -21.96 10.07
N PHE A 328 20.08 -22.84 9.63
CA PHE A 328 20.22 -24.27 9.91
C PHE A 328 21.21 -24.87 8.91
N PHE A 329 21.86 -25.95 9.30
CA PHE A 329 22.98 -26.51 8.54
C PHE A 329 22.59 -27.86 7.95
N LEU A 330 22.92 -28.08 6.68
CA LEU A 330 22.86 -29.42 6.09
C LEU A 330 24.03 -30.27 6.61
N PRO A 331 23.92 -31.62 6.59
CA PRO A 331 25.03 -32.50 6.95
C PRO A 331 26.31 -32.17 6.18
N ASP A 332 27.44 -32.32 6.88
CA ASP A 332 28.79 -31.95 6.43
C ASP A 332 29.04 -30.46 6.15
N SER A 333 28.11 -29.57 6.54
CA SER A 333 28.34 -28.13 6.46
C SER A 333 29.37 -27.67 7.50
N LEU A 334 30.17 -26.67 7.14
CA LEU A 334 30.85 -25.84 8.16
C LEU A 334 29.80 -25.10 8.97
N ILE A 335 30.03 -25.03 10.29
CA ILE A 335 29.11 -24.38 11.22
C ILE A 335 29.75 -23.08 11.70
N ARG A 336 29.02 -21.98 11.50
CA ARG A 336 29.42 -20.64 11.92
C ARG A 336 28.38 -20.04 12.84
N VAL A 337 28.84 -19.54 13.98
CA VAL A 337 28.01 -18.81 14.93
C VAL A 337 28.64 -17.44 15.20
N ASN A 338 27.87 -16.37 15.04
CA ASN A 338 28.30 -15.03 15.35
C ASN A 338 28.19 -14.82 16.87
N LEU A 339 29.33 -14.48 17.48
CA LEU A 339 29.42 -14.04 18.85
C LEU A 339 29.58 -12.51 18.85
N ASN A 340 28.63 -11.83 19.50
CA ASN A 340 28.70 -10.39 19.73
C ASN A 340 28.80 -10.13 21.24
N TRP A 341 29.66 -9.21 21.65
CA TRP A 341 29.83 -8.87 23.06
C TRP A 341 30.10 -7.39 23.27
N ARG A 342 30.03 -6.97 24.53
CA ARG A 342 30.50 -5.68 24.99
C ARG A 342 30.92 -5.78 26.46
N ASN A 343 32.06 -5.21 26.83
CA ASN A 343 32.59 -5.19 28.20
C ASN A 343 32.76 -6.59 28.82
N ILE A 344 33.25 -7.53 28.02
CA ILE A 344 33.51 -8.93 28.41
C ILE A 344 34.84 -9.32 27.78
N SER A 345 35.83 -9.70 28.59
CA SER A 345 37.17 -10.08 28.13
C SER A 345 37.27 -11.56 27.73
N GLN A 346 36.50 -12.43 28.38
CA GLN A 346 36.56 -13.88 28.17
C GLN A 346 35.15 -14.48 28.22
N VAL A 347 34.90 -15.47 27.37
CA VAL A 347 33.65 -16.23 27.37
C VAL A 347 33.92 -17.73 27.39
N GLN A 348 33.17 -18.43 28.24
CA GLN A 348 33.12 -19.89 28.25
C GLN A 348 32.01 -20.36 27.31
N LEU A 349 32.38 -21.19 26.34
CA LEU A 349 31.45 -21.83 25.41
C LEU A 349 31.29 -23.30 25.76
N SER A 350 30.07 -23.80 25.65
CA SER A 350 29.75 -25.22 25.83
C SER A 350 28.63 -25.63 24.87
N LEU A 351 28.84 -26.72 24.14
CA LEU A 351 27.90 -27.28 23.16
C LEU A 351 27.25 -28.54 23.72
N TYR A 352 25.93 -28.64 23.66
CA TYR A 352 25.15 -29.78 24.17
C TYR A 352 24.29 -30.38 23.07
N LYS A 353 24.21 -31.71 22.98
CA LYS A 353 23.28 -32.40 22.07
C LYS A 353 21.90 -32.50 22.74
N VAL A 354 20.83 -32.16 22.02
CA VAL A 354 19.45 -32.12 22.54
C VAL A 354 18.47 -32.83 21.59
N ASP A 355 17.33 -33.26 22.13
CA ASP A 355 16.16 -33.79 21.43
C ASP A 355 15.00 -32.80 21.56
N LEU A 356 14.69 -32.06 20.49
CA LEU A 356 13.67 -31.03 20.48
C LEU A 356 12.24 -31.57 20.69
N SER A 357 12.03 -32.89 20.61
CA SER A 357 10.73 -33.53 20.86
C SER A 357 10.56 -34.04 22.31
N LYS A 358 11.55 -33.78 23.18
CA LYS A 358 11.59 -34.26 24.58
C LYS A 358 12.18 -33.27 25.57
N ASP A 359 13.25 -32.57 25.20
CA ASP A 359 14.06 -31.78 26.13
C ASP A 359 13.56 -30.34 26.32
N VAL A 360 12.64 -29.90 25.46
CA VAL A 360 11.97 -28.60 25.59
C VAL A 360 10.78 -28.78 26.53
N ASP A 361 10.76 -28.02 27.61
CA ASP A 361 9.75 -28.15 28.66
C ASP A 361 9.41 -26.79 29.28
N PHE A 362 8.20 -26.29 29.08
CA PHE A 362 7.80 -24.95 29.52
C PHE A 362 7.10 -24.99 30.90
N PRO A 363 7.78 -24.66 32.02
CA PRO A 363 7.16 -24.70 33.33
C PRO A 363 6.21 -23.51 33.58
N ASN A 364 5.07 -23.77 34.20
CA ASN A 364 4.08 -22.75 34.60
C ASN A 364 4.51 -21.84 35.76
N THR A 365 5.74 -21.97 36.25
CA THR A 365 6.26 -21.28 37.44
C THR A 365 7.31 -20.20 37.13
N LYS A 366 7.77 -20.09 35.89
CA LYS A 366 8.83 -19.15 35.49
C LYS A 366 8.43 -18.39 34.23
N ASN A 367 8.61 -17.07 34.25
CA ASN A 367 8.57 -16.28 33.02
C ASN A 367 9.84 -16.56 32.21
N VAL A 368 9.65 -17.08 31.00
CA VAL A 368 10.74 -17.48 30.11
C VAL A 368 10.89 -16.44 29.00
N ASN A 369 12.09 -15.87 28.84
CA ASN A 369 12.39 -14.90 27.79
C ASN A 369 12.71 -15.56 26.44
N SER A 370 13.27 -16.78 26.45
CA SER A 370 13.60 -17.56 25.26
C SER A 370 13.29 -19.04 25.51
N TRP A 371 12.65 -19.72 24.56
CA TRP A 371 12.37 -21.16 24.68
C TRP A 371 13.65 -21.98 24.91
N LEU A 372 14.82 -21.51 24.45
CA LEU A 372 16.09 -22.20 24.70
C LEU A 372 16.47 -22.30 26.18
N ASP A 373 15.96 -21.39 27.02
CA ASP A 373 16.21 -21.40 28.46
C ASP A 373 15.38 -22.45 29.20
N THR A 374 14.38 -23.03 28.54
CA THR A 374 13.56 -24.12 29.08
C THR A 374 14.29 -25.47 29.09
N VAL A 375 15.28 -25.63 28.22
CA VAL A 375 16.02 -26.88 28.10
C VAL A 375 16.99 -27.04 29.28
N ASP A 376 16.85 -28.14 30.02
CA ASP A 376 17.73 -28.48 31.13
C ASP A 376 19.03 -29.13 30.65
N LEU A 377 20.01 -28.27 30.33
CA LEU A 377 21.32 -28.68 29.81
C LEU A 377 22.13 -29.58 30.77
N ILE A 378 21.74 -29.71 32.05
CA ILE A 378 22.39 -30.64 32.99
C ILE A 378 22.11 -32.09 32.57
N LYS A 379 20.89 -32.35 32.08
CA LYS A 379 20.45 -33.68 31.63
C LYS A 379 20.97 -34.04 30.24
N ASN A 380 21.51 -33.07 29.50
CA ASN A 380 21.96 -33.25 28.13
C ASN A 380 23.46 -33.56 28.01
N LYS A 381 23.81 -34.39 27.02
CA LYS A 381 25.21 -34.74 26.73
C LYS A 381 25.99 -33.51 26.25
N ARG A 382 26.99 -33.08 27.03
CA ARG A 382 27.97 -32.07 26.61
C ARG A 382 28.90 -32.66 25.55
N VAL A 383 28.99 -32.01 24.40
CA VAL A 383 29.79 -32.44 23.24
C VAL A 383 31.18 -31.82 23.27
N LYS A 384 31.27 -30.51 23.52
CA LYS A 384 32.52 -29.75 23.56
C LYS A 384 32.39 -28.58 24.54
N SER A 385 33.50 -28.19 25.17
CA SER A 385 33.58 -26.98 25.99
C SER A 385 34.96 -26.35 25.78
N TRP A 386 35.01 -25.03 25.60
CA TRP A 386 36.26 -24.29 25.41
C TRP A 386 36.06 -22.83 25.81
N SER A 387 37.17 -22.12 26.06
CA SER A 387 37.15 -20.70 26.36
C SER A 387 37.62 -19.90 25.15
N GLU A 388 37.04 -18.73 24.95
CA GLU A 388 37.47 -17.76 23.94
C GLU A 388 37.90 -16.46 24.62
N ASP A 389 39.12 -16.01 24.32
CA ASP A 389 39.58 -14.67 24.63
C ASP A 389 39.02 -13.70 23.59
N LEU A 390 38.31 -12.69 24.07
CA LEU A 390 37.61 -11.69 23.27
C LEU A 390 38.46 -10.43 23.05
N LYS A 391 39.65 -10.34 23.65
CA LYS A 391 40.58 -9.21 23.51
C LYS A 391 39.89 -7.85 23.73
N ASP A 392 39.07 -7.75 24.78
CA ASP A 392 38.35 -6.53 25.12
C ASP A 392 39.32 -5.36 25.37
N GLN A 393 39.21 -4.32 24.55
CA GLN A 393 40.06 -3.14 24.59
C GLN A 393 39.70 -2.19 25.75
N LYS A 394 38.65 -2.50 26.52
CA LYS A 394 38.16 -1.68 27.65
C LYS A 394 37.82 -0.25 27.25
N ASP A 395 37.38 -0.07 26.01
CA ASP A 395 36.97 1.20 25.41
C ASP A 395 35.46 1.28 25.16
N PHE A 396 34.73 0.26 25.63
CA PHE A 396 33.29 0.10 25.49
C PHE A 396 32.83 -0.07 24.04
N HIS A 397 33.70 -0.37 23.08
CA HIS A 397 33.25 -0.75 21.74
C HIS A 397 32.58 -2.13 21.76
N PRO A 398 31.48 -2.33 21.01
CA PRO A 398 30.96 -3.67 20.81
C PRO A 398 31.96 -4.48 19.97
N GLY A 399 32.25 -5.70 20.39
CA GLY A 399 33.06 -6.66 19.66
C GLY A 399 32.22 -7.70 18.95
N GLN A 400 32.75 -8.24 17.85
CA GLN A 400 32.15 -9.32 17.09
C GLN A 400 33.22 -10.31 16.64
N LYS A 401 32.90 -11.61 16.71
CA LYS A 401 33.74 -12.71 16.26
C LYS A 401 32.86 -13.78 15.63
N VAL A 402 33.29 -14.33 14.50
CA VAL A 402 32.65 -15.50 13.90
C VAL A 402 33.35 -16.74 14.46
N LEU A 403 32.59 -17.56 15.20
CA LEU A 403 33.07 -18.84 15.72
C LEU A 403 32.86 -19.89 14.62
N GLU A 404 33.94 -20.54 14.17
CA GLU A 404 33.87 -21.77 13.38
C GLU A 404 33.95 -22.95 14.32
N LEU A 405 32.99 -23.89 14.24
CA LEU A 405 33.11 -25.14 14.99
C LEU A 405 33.97 -26.11 14.17
N ASP A 406 35.17 -26.43 14.68
CA ASP A 406 36.15 -27.28 13.99
C ASP A 406 35.65 -28.72 13.77
N GLN A 407 34.67 -29.16 14.55
CA GLN A 407 34.08 -30.49 14.47
C GLN A 407 32.90 -30.48 13.49
N LYS A 408 32.94 -31.36 12.48
CA LYS A 408 31.75 -31.71 11.70
C LYS A 408 30.73 -32.33 12.67
N LEU A 409 29.69 -31.58 13.01
CA LEU A 409 28.63 -32.11 13.85
C LEU A 409 27.78 -33.11 13.05
N LEU A 410 27.47 -34.24 13.67
CA LEU A 410 26.51 -35.20 13.14
C LEU A 410 25.11 -34.55 13.08
N PRO A 411 24.20 -35.05 12.22
CA PRO A 411 22.81 -34.62 12.22
C PRO A 411 22.21 -34.63 13.64
N GLY A 412 21.39 -33.63 13.94
CA GLY A 412 20.78 -33.42 15.25
C GLY A 412 20.69 -31.96 15.66
N ALA A 413 19.99 -31.73 16.76
CA ALA A 413 19.88 -30.43 17.41
C ALA A 413 20.95 -30.27 18.50
N TYR A 414 21.56 -29.09 18.55
CA TYR A 414 22.55 -28.73 19.56
C TYR A 414 22.31 -27.34 20.12
N ILE A 415 22.51 -27.16 21.42
CA ILE A 415 22.48 -25.83 22.05
C ILE A 415 23.92 -25.40 22.34
N LEU A 416 24.32 -24.28 21.74
CA LEU A 416 25.56 -23.58 22.08
C LEU A 416 25.27 -22.56 23.18
N LYS A 417 25.83 -22.77 24.36
CA LYS A 417 25.76 -21.85 25.49
C LYS A 417 27.04 -21.03 25.58
N ALA A 418 26.92 -19.72 25.71
CA ALA A 418 28.00 -18.80 26.04
C ALA A 418 27.76 -18.20 27.43
N GLY A 419 28.79 -18.13 28.27
CA GLY A 419 28.77 -17.47 29.57
C GLY A 419 30.00 -16.60 29.81
N GLY A 420 29.81 -15.35 30.23
CA GLY A 420 30.90 -14.41 30.52
C GLY A 420 30.36 -13.09 31.08
N GLY A 421 31.12 -12.43 31.95
CA GLY A 421 30.73 -11.12 32.54
C GLY A 421 29.38 -11.15 33.29
N GLY A 422 29.04 -12.26 33.94
CA GLY A 422 27.76 -12.45 34.64
C GLY A 422 26.55 -12.61 33.72
N ARG A 423 26.76 -12.74 32.40
CA ARG A 423 25.70 -12.97 31.39
C ARG A 423 25.82 -14.37 30.82
N THR A 424 24.68 -14.94 30.47
CA THR A 424 24.58 -16.19 29.71
C THR A 424 23.65 -16.01 28.53
N THR A 425 23.97 -16.61 27.40
CA THR A 425 23.10 -16.67 26.22
C THR A 425 23.21 -18.07 25.59
N ARG A 426 22.16 -18.46 24.88
CA ARG A 426 22.04 -19.76 24.22
C ARG A 426 21.64 -19.55 22.77
N GLU A 427 22.14 -20.42 21.90
CA GLU A 427 21.75 -20.45 20.50
C GLU A 427 21.57 -21.87 19.99
N ILE A 428 20.55 -22.08 19.16
CA ILE A 428 20.30 -23.36 18.49
C ILE A 428 21.22 -23.50 17.27
N VAL A 429 21.98 -24.59 17.26
CA VAL A 429 22.75 -25.09 16.12
C VAL A 429 22.07 -26.37 15.65
N LEU A 430 21.26 -26.27 14.59
CA LEU A 430 20.51 -27.40 14.05
C LEU A 430 21.18 -27.91 12.78
N VAL A 431 21.60 -29.18 12.79
CA VAL A 431 22.11 -29.89 11.61
C VAL A 431 21.04 -30.87 11.14
N THR A 432 20.35 -30.58 10.03
CA THR A 432 19.17 -31.36 9.63
C THR A 432 18.95 -31.37 8.12
N GLU A 433 18.35 -32.45 7.65
CA GLU A 433 17.77 -32.57 6.30
C GLU A 433 16.25 -32.71 6.38
N SER A 434 15.67 -32.40 7.54
CA SER A 434 14.24 -32.52 7.79
C SER A 434 13.60 -31.16 7.93
N SER A 435 12.31 -31.10 7.65
CA SER A 435 11.49 -29.91 7.75
C SER A 435 10.19 -30.24 8.46
N LEU A 436 9.66 -29.27 9.20
CA LEU A 436 8.36 -29.36 9.83
C LEU A 436 7.48 -28.26 9.28
N ILE A 437 6.28 -28.62 8.85
CA ILE A 437 5.21 -27.71 8.46
C ILE A 437 4.10 -27.82 9.49
N LEU A 438 3.62 -26.68 9.97
CA LEU A 438 2.56 -26.58 10.94
C LEU A 438 1.40 -25.80 10.31
N LYS A 439 0.23 -26.43 10.21
CA LYS A 439 -1.04 -25.79 9.89
C LYS A 439 -1.88 -25.68 11.15
N THR A 440 -2.37 -24.48 11.45
CA THR A 440 -3.19 -24.26 12.65
C THR A 440 -4.51 -23.62 12.27
N SER A 441 -5.58 -24.18 12.80
CA SER A 441 -6.86 -23.50 12.97
C SER A 441 -7.04 -23.14 14.45
N GLY A 442 -8.05 -22.33 14.75
CA GLY A 442 -8.42 -22.01 16.13
C GLY A 442 -8.76 -23.23 17.01
N LYS A 443 -8.92 -24.43 16.42
CA LYS A 443 -9.33 -25.65 17.11
C LYS A 443 -8.40 -26.85 16.90
N GLN A 444 -7.48 -26.80 15.95
CA GLN A 444 -6.66 -27.95 15.58
C GLN A 444 -5.30 -27.51 15.02
N ALA A 445 -4.28 -28.34 15.24
CA ALA A 445 -2.95 -28.19 14.67
C ALA A 445 -2.55 -29.46 13.92
N LEU A 446 -2.34 -29.32 12.61
CA LEU A 446 -1.81 -30.36 11.74
C LEU A 446 -0.32 -30.15 11.51
N VAL A 447 0.48 -31.13 11.90
CA VAL A 447 1.93 -31.17 11.67
C VAL A 447 2.22 -32.09 10.49
N TYR A 448 3.10 -31.64 9.60
CA TYR A 448 3.72 -32.47 8.57
C TYR A 448 5.24 -32.47 8.74
N PHE A 449 5.81 -33.63 9.03
CA PHE A 449 7.24 -33.81 9.20
C PHE A 449 7.81 -34.58 8.01
N ALA A 450 8.76 -33.97 7.31
CA ALA A 450 9.18 -34.41 5.98
C ALA A 450 10.66 -34.19 5.71
N ASP A 451 11.21 -34.91 4.74
CA ASP A 451 12.51 -34.63 4.16
C ASP A 451 12.52 -33.25 3.48
N SER A 452 13.55 -32.45 3.73
CA SER A 452 13.66 -31.08 3.22
C SER A 452 14.04 -31.00 1.73
N GLY A 453 14.51 -32.10 1.12
CA GLY A 453 14.95 -32.15 -0.27
C GLY A 453 13.81 -32.40 -1.25
N ASN A 454 12.95 -33.38 -0.99
CA ASN A 454 11.83 -33.75 -1.89
C ASN A 454 10.45 -33.76 -1.21
N GLY A 455 10.42 -33.47 0.09
CA GLY A 455 9.19 -33.48 0.87
C GLY A 455 8.74 -34.87 1.27
N ALA A 456 9.53 -35.95 1.12
CA ALA A 456 9.08 -37.30 1.48
C ALA A 456 8.68 -37.42 2.97
N PRO A 457 7.60 -38.16 3.30
CA PRO A 457 7.07 -38.22 4.66
C PRO A 457 8.01 -38.96 5.62
N LEU A 458 8.19 -38.42 6.82
CA LEU A 458 8.94 -39.06 7.91
C LEU A 458 7.96 -39.67 8.91
N ALA A 459 7.60 -40.94 8.67
CA ALA A 459 6.64 -41.68 9.48
C ALA A 459 7.20 -42.09 10.86
N ASN A 460 6.30 -42.29 11.83
CA ASN A 460 6.59 -42.72 13.19
C ASN A 460 7.59 -41.82 13.95
N ALA A 461 7.69 -40.55 13.57
CA ALA A 461 8.46 -39.54 14.28
C ALA A 461 7.69 -39.07 15.51
N ARG A 462 8.37 -38.79 16.62
CA ARG A 462 7.75 -38.18 17.81
C ARG A 462 7.57 -36.69 17.54
N VAL A 463 6.38 -36.17 17.83
CA VAL A 463 6.05 -34.74 17.75
C VAL A 463 5.58 -34.29 19.12
N HIS A 464 6.09 -33.16 19.61
CA HIS A 464 5.73 -32.54 20.87
C HIS A 464 5.30 -31.09 20.60
N LEU A 465 4.05 -30.79 20.91
CA LEU A 465 3.44 -29.47 20.77
C LEU A 465 3.23 -28.88 22.16
N HIS A 466 3.72 -27.67 22.38
CA HIS A 466 3.41 -26.87 23.55
C HIS A 466 2.53 -25.69 23.14
N GLU A 467 1.43 -25.48 23.87
CA GLU A 467 0.50 -24.38 23.68
C GLU A 467 0.45 -23.48 24.92
N ARG A 468 0.82 -22.20 24.76
CA ARG A 468 0.65 -21.19 25.80
C ARG A 468 -0.61 -20.39 25.57
N HIS A 469 -1.51 -20.34 26.55
CA HIS A 469 -2.76 -19.61 26.47
C HIS A 469 -3.06 -18.84 27.76
N TYR A 470 -3.97 -17.87 27.69
CA TYR A 470 -4.37 -17.05 28.84
C TYR A 470 -5.68 -17.54 29.44
N THR A 471 -5.66 -17.90 30.72
CA THR A 471 -6.82 -18.45 31.46
C THR A 471 -7.75 -17.37 32.05
N GLY A 472 -7.55 -16.09 31.69
CA GLY A 472 -8.24 -14.96 32.34
C GLY A 472 -7.52 -14.42 33.58
N ARG A 473 -6.69 -15.24 34.24
CA ARG A 473 -5.89 -14.85 35.42
C ARG A 473 -4.38 -14.92 35.19
N LYS A 474 -3.91 -15.98 34.51
CA LYS A 474 -2.49 -16.23 34.25
C LYS A 474 -2.28 -16.92 32.90
N TRP A 475 -1.06 -16.81 32.38
CA TRP A 475 -0.60 -17.61 31.25
C TRP A 475 -0.26 -19.02 31.71
N VAL A 476 -0.69 -20.02 30.95
CA VAL A 476 -0.44 -21.44 31.22
C VAL A 476 0.04 -22.10 29.93
N TRP A 477 1.01 -23.00 30.06
CA TRP A 477 1.47 -23.93 29.03
C TRP A 477 0.80 -25.29 29.23
N ASP A 478 0.22 -25.80 28.16
CA ASP A 478 -0.14 -27.20 28.00
C ASP A 478 0.79 -27.85 26.98
N ASP A 479 0.94 -29.16 27.06
CA ASP A 479 1.74 -29.92 26.11
C ASP A 479 1.04 -31.20 25.64
N HIS A 480 1.29 -31.55 24.38
CA HIS A 480 0.68 -32.66 23.69
C HIS A 480 1.73 -33.42 22.90
N THR A 481 1.70 -34.75 22.96
CA THR A 481 2.62 -35.59 22.18
C THR A 481 1.87 -36.52 21.24
N ALA A 482 2.36 -36.65 20.02
CA ALA A 482 1.83 -37.59 19.04
C ALA A 482 2.97 -38.25 18.24
N ARG A 483 2.62 -39.26 17.45
CA ARG A 483 3.53 -39.84 16.44
C ARG A 483 2.98 -39.55 15.05
N THR A 484 3.88 -39.31 14.11
CA THR A 484 3.47 -39.14 12.71
C THR A 484 2.98 -40.46 12.12
N ASP A 485 1.93 -40.39 11.30
CA ASP A 485 1.39 -41.53 10.55
C ASP A 485 2.31 -41.90 9.36
N LYS A 486 1.86 -42.83 8.51
CA LYS A 486 2.59 -43.25 7.30
C LYS A 486 2.84 -42.11 6.30
N ASN A 487 2.06 -41.03 6.37
CA ASN A 487 2.18 -39.83 5.56
C ASN A 487 2.99 -38.74 6.28
N GLY A 488 3.66 -39.03 7.39
CA GLY A 488 4.42 -38.02 8.13
C GLY A 488 3.54 -36.96 8.82
N LEU A 489 2.25 -37.22 8.98
CA LEU A 489 1.27 -36.29 9.54
C LEU A 489 0.95 -36.60 11.00
N ALA A 490 0.77 -35.57 11.83
CA ALA A 490 0.24 -35.69 13.18
C ALA A 490 -0.78 -34.57 13.44
N MET A 491 -1.98 -34.93 13.91
CA MET A 491 -3.04 -33.97 14.25
C MET A 491 -3.13 -33.80 15.76
N PHE A 492 -3.37 -32.57 16.20
CA PHE A 492 -3.61 -32.21 17.60
C PHE A 492 -4.89 -31.41 17.70
N ASP A 493 -5.76 -31.78 18.63
CA ASP A 493 -6.92 -30.97 19.00
C ASP A 493 -6.46 -29.85 19.93
N LEU A 494 -6.81 -28.60 19.60
CA LEU A 494 -6.58 -27.43 20.44
C LEU A 494 -7.90 -27.03 21.08
N GLU A 495 -7.85 -26.55 22.32
CA GLU A 495 -9.06 -26.06 23.00
C GLU A 495 -9.61 -24.81 22.30
N GLY A 496 -10.72 -25.00 21.60
CA GLY A 496 -11.26 -23.98 20.71
C GLY A 496 -11.52 -22.64 21.38
N GLU A 497 -11.91 -22.58 22.66
CA GLU A 497 -12.29 -21.33 23.35
C GLU A 497 -11.11 -20.38 23.64
N ARG A 498 -9.87 -20.81 23.43
CA ARG A 498 -8.67 -20.03 23.74
C ARG A 498 -8.40 -18.98 22.65
N ASN A 499 -8.17 -17.74 23.07
CA ASN A 499 -7.77 -16.66 22.17
C ASN A 499 -6.25 -16.48 22.20
N ASN A 500 -5.63 -16.44 21.03
CA ASN A 500 -4.23 -16.02 20.82
C ASN A 500 -3.21 -16.87 21.60
N SER A 501 -3.14 -18.16 21.30
CA SER A 501 -2.16 -19.05 21.92
C SER A 501 -0.79 -18.98 21.24
N GLU A 502 0.31 -19.05 21.99
CA GLU A 502 1.66 -19.23 21.45
C GLU A 502 1.95 -20.73 21.29
N LEU A 503 2.65 -21.12 20.23
CA LEU A 503 2.94 -22.52 19.93
C LEU A 503 4.44 -22.75 19.77
N PHE A 504 4.93 -23.84 20.35
CA PHE A 504 6.21 -24.47 20.01
C PHE A 504 5.95 -25.91 19.58
N VAL A 505 6.47 -26.33 18.43
CA VAL A 505 6.36 -27.71 17.95
C VAL A 505 7.75 -28.23 17.61
N GLY A 506 8.19 -29.28 18.29
CA GLY A 506 9.42 -30.01 17.99
C GLY A 506 9.10 -31.42 17.50
N ALA A 507 9.82 -31.90 16.47
CA ALA A 507 9.71 -33.28 16.00
C ALA A 507 11.09 -33.94 15.84
N ALA A 508 11.13 -35.24 16.12
CA ALA A 508 12.34 -36.05 15.99
C ALA A 508 12.06 -37.47 15.48
N LEU A 509 12.91 -37.92 14.56
CA LEU A 509 13.03 -39.32 14.14
C LEU A 509 14.53 -39.69 14.17
N LYS A 510 14.96 -40.39 15.22
CA LYS A 510 16.38 -40.62 15.52
C LYS A 510 17.12 -39.26 15.59
N ASP A 511 18.12 -39.04 14.73
CA ASP A 511 18.89 -37.79 14.67
C ASP A 511 18.27 -36.70 13.78
N ARG A 512 17.23 -37.04 12.99
CA ARG A 512 16.51 -36.08 12.15
C ARG A 512 15.53 -35.29 13.00
N GLN A 513 15.75 -33.97 13.11
CA GLN A 513 14.94 -33.09 13.95
C GLN A 513 14.58 -31.80 13.23
N ALA A 514 13.44 -31.23 13.56
CA ALA A 514 13.03 -29.89 13.15
C ALA A 514 12.07 -29.29 14.17
N PHE A 515 11.92 -27.96 14.14
CA PHE A 515 10.96 -27.26 14.99
C PHE A 515 10.32 -26.09 14.27
N VAL A 516 9.20 -25.63 14.82
CA VAL A 516 8.49 -24.41 14.43
C VAL A 516 7.98 -23.72 15.68
N THR A 517 8.11 -22.39 15.73
CA THR A 517 7.40 -21.54 16.69
C THR A 517 6.32 -20.75 15.98
N GLY A 518 5.16 -20.59 16.61
CA GLY A 518 4.00 -19.99 15.98
C GLY A 518 3.03 -19.36 16.96
N TYR A 519 1.92 -18.89 16.41
CA TYR A 519 0.78 -18.43 17.20
C TYR A 519 -0.49 -18.93 16.54
N ASN A 520 -1.42 -19.40 17.36
CA ASN A 520 -2.78 -19.70 16.97
C ASN A 520 -3.66 -18.46 17.20
N TYR A 521 -4.25 -17.92 16.14
CA TYR A 521 -5.15 -16.76 16.23
C TYR A 521 -6.58 -17.20 15.98
N ARG A 522 -7.45 -17.02 16.99
CA ARG A 522 -8.89 -17.19 16.82
C ARG A 522 -9.53 -15.82 16.56
N TYR A 523 -10.16 -15.68 15.39
CA TYR A 523 -11.02 -14.54 15.13
C TYR A 523 -12.37 -14.76 15.82
N ARG A 524 -12.59 -14.09 16.96
CA ARG A 524 -13.87 -14.17 17.68
C ARG A 524 -14.98 -13.64 16.77
N HIS A 525 -15.97 -14.46 16.50
CA HIS A 525 -17.23 -14.01 15.90
C HIS A 525 -18.16 -13.72 17.06
N GLU A 526 -18.83 -12.57 17.04
CA GLU A 526 -19.93 -12.35 17.98
C GLU A 526 -20.95 -13.46 17.72
N LYS A 527 -21.22 -14.29 18.74
CA LYS A 527 -22.33 -15.24 18.67
C LYS A 527 -23.61 -14.45 18.41
N SER A 528 -24.33 -14.83 17.36
CA SER A 528 -25.63 -14.24 16.96
C SER A 528 -25.55 -12.73 16.72
N SER A 529 -24.65 -12.31 15.83
CA SER A 529 -24.61 -10.93 15.33
C SER A 529 -25.89 -10.62 14.52
N TRP A 530 -26.49 -9.45 14.75
CA TRP A 530 -27.68 -9.02 14.01
C TRP A 530 -27.28 -8.46 12.64
N LYS A 531 -28.04 -8.82 11.60
CA LYS A 531 -27.98 -8.23 10.27
C LYS A 531 -29.33 -7.60 9.98
N LEU A 532 -29.34 -6.28 9.81
CA LEU A 532 -30.54 -5.46 9.66
C LEU A 532 -30.54 -4.85 8.26
N TYR A 533 -31.35 -5.40 7.36
CA TYR A 533 -31.55 -4.85 6.03
C TYR A 533 -32.71 -3.85 6.08
N VAL A 534 -32.42 -2.57 5.87
CA VAL A 534 -33.43 -1.52 5.90
C VAL A 534 -33.53 -0.88 4.53
N ALA A 535 -34.75 -0.78 4.01
CA ALA A 535 -35.05 -0.16 2.74
C ALA A 535 -36.23 0.80 2.88
N THR A 536 -36.25 1.82 2.04
CA THR A 536 -37.37 2.76 1.88
C THR A 536 -38.04 2.55 0.53
N ASP A 537 -39.23 3.10 0.31
CA ASP A 537 -39.88 3.06 -1.00
C ASP A 537 -39.08 3.81 -2.07
N ARG A 538 -38.39 4.90 -1.68
CA ARG A 538 -37.44 5.65 -2.51
C ARG A 538 -36.29 6.25 -1.68
N PRO A 539 -35.16 6.61 -2.27
CA PRO A 539 -33.96 6.98 -1.50
C PRO A 539 -33.86 8.48 -1.14
N ALA A 540 -34.65 9.34 -1.78
CA ALA A 540 -34.71 10.78 -1.49
C ALA A 540 -36.16 11.29 -1.37
N TYR A 541 -36.36 12.26 -0.48
CA TYR A 541 -37.66 12.86 -0.18
C TYR A 541 -37.55 14.38 -0.10
N ARG A 542 -38.72 15.02 -0.21
CA ARG A 542 -38.95 16.45 0.04
C ARG A 542 -39.66 16.66 1.38
N PRO A 543 -39.61 17.89 1.93
CA PRO A 543 -40.46 18.25 3.05
C PRO A 543 -41.95 17.99 2.77
N ASN A 544 -42.72 17.70 3.82
CA ASN A 544 -44.16 17.39 3.76
C ASN A 544 -44.51 16.06 3.07
N GLU A 545 -43.53 15.23 2.73
CA GLU A 545 -43.77 13.86 2.26
C GLU A 545 -43.76 12.85 3.42
N THR A 546 -44.29 11.65 3.17
CA THR A 546 -44.23 10.51 4.10
C THR A 546 -43.21 9.50 3.60
N VAL A 547 -42.26 9.13 4.46
CA VAL A 547 -41.29 8.06 4.21
C VAL A 547 -41.89 6.73 4.62
N GLN A 548 -41.95 5.75 3.72
CA GLN A 548 -42.27 4.36 4.07
C GLN A 548 -40.99 3.56 4.16
N TRP A 549 -40.79 2.84 5.26
CA TRP A 549 -39.57 2.05 5.44
C TRP A 549 -39.85 0.67 6.04
N LYS A 550 -39.05 -0.30 5.60
CA LYS A 550 -39.14 -1.70 6.00
C LYS A 550 -37.78 -2.20 6.45
N LEU A 551 -37.80 -2.97 7.53
CA LEU A 551 -36.67 -3.75 8.06
C LEU A 551 -36.90 -5.23 7.75
N THR A 552 -35.83 -5.92 7.35
CA THR A 552 -35.70 -7.38 7.36
C THR A 552 -34.50 -7.75 8.22
N ALA A 553 -34.73 -8.45 9.32
CA ALA A 553 -33.70 -8.81 10.30
C ALA A 553 -33.34 -10.29 10.22
N ARG A 554 -32.05 -10.59 10.39
CA ARG A 554 -31.52 -11.94 10.60
C ARG A 554 -30.53 -11.92 11.76
N THR A 555 -30.37 -13.05 12.43
CA THR A 555 -29.22 -13.27 13.32
C THR A 555 -28.26 -14.25 12.67
N TYR A 556 -26.96 -14.09 12.91
CA TYR A 556 -25.90 -14.88 12.30
C TYR A 556 -24.92 -15.37 13.36
N ASP A 557 -24.76 -16.68 13.47
CA ASP A 557 -23.92 -17.32 14.49
C ASP A 557 -22.46 -17.51 14.05
N GLY A 558 -22.14 -17.15 12.81
CA GLY A 558 -20.85 -17.41 12.17
C GLY A 558 -20.90 -18.45 11.05
N SER A 559 -22.01 -19.20 10.96
CA SER A 559 -22.22 -20.28 9.99
C SER A 559 -23.58 -20.25 9.29
N VAL A 560 -24.67 -19.97 10.03
CA VAL A 560 -26.05 -20.02 9.52
C VAL A 560 -26.80 -18.75 9.89
N TYR A 561 -27.72 -18.34 9.02
CA TYR A 561 -28.68 -17.27 9.31
C TYR A 561 -29.96 -17.83 9.92
N GLU A 562 -30.41 -17.20 10.99
CA GLU A 562 -31.66 -17.51 11.65
C GLU A 562 -32.64 -16.33 11.56
N THR A 563 -33.92 -16.65 11.44
CA THR A 563 -35.00 -15.66 11.40
C THR A 563 -35.51 -15.38 12.81
N PRO A 564 -35.33 -14.16 13.35
CA PRO A 564 -35.80 -13.79 14.69
C PRO A 564 -37.31 -13.48 14.68
N ALA A 565 -38.14 -14.47 14.36
CA ALA A 565 -39.59 -14.31 14.29
C ALA A 565 -40.18 -13.91 15.65
N ASN A 566 -41.19 -13.05 15.65
CA ASN A 566 -41.89 -12.54 16.86
C ASN A 566 -41.04 -11.71 17.83
N GLU A 567 -39.74 -11.51 17.57
CA GLU A 567 -38.90 -10.64 18.39
C GLU A 567 -39.34 -9.18 18.31
N THR A 568 -39.14 -8.44 19.41
CA THR A 568 -39.44 -7.00 19.45
C THR A 568 -38.15 -6.19 19.46
N LEU A 569 -37.99 -5.35 18.45
CA LEU A 569 -36.89 -4.39 18.32
C LEU A 569 -37.37 -2.99 18.66
N GLU A 570 -36.49 -2.19 19.26
CA GLU A 570 -36.72 -0.76 19.46
C GLU A 570 -35.87 0.03 18.47
N TYR A 571 -36.41 1.11 17.91
CA TYR A 571 -35.69 1.95 16.96
C TYR A 571 -35.71 3.43 17.35
N GLU A 572 -34.75 4.18 16.82
CA GLU A 572 -34.64 5.64 16.93
C GLU A 572 -34.13 6.20 15.61
N ILE A 573 -34.88 7.14 15.02
CA ILE A 573 -34.51 7.87 13.82
C ILE A 573 -33.92 9.22 14.22
N THR A 574 -32.77 9.57 13.65
CA THR A 574 -32.05 10.81 13.91
C THR A 574 -31.85 11.63 12.63
N ASP A 575 -31.86 12.95 12.77
CA ASP A 575 -31.55 13.90 11.72
C ASP A 575 -30.03 13.95 11.41
N PRO A 576 -29.60 14.69 10.38
CA PRO A 576 -28.18 14.82 10.01
C PRO A 576 -27.29 15.48 11.07
N ARG A 577 -27.88 16.17 12.06
CA ARG A 577 -27.19 16.80 13.19
C ARG A 577 -27.16 15.88 14.43
N GLY A 578 -27.76 14.70 14.34
CA GLY A 578 -27.88 13.74 15.44
C GLY A 578 -29.08 13.97 16.37
N SER A 579 -29.98 14.91 16.05
CA SER A 579 -31.19 15.16 16.84
C SER A 579 -32.20 14.03 16.65
N LYS A 580 -32.88 13.62 17.72
CA LYS A 580 -33.86 12.51 17.68
C LYS A 580 -35.19 12.99 17.12
N LEU A 581 -35.72 12.28 16.13
CA LEU A 581 -36.98 12.62 15.46
C LEU A 581 -38.13 11.70 15.82
N LYS A 582 -37.92 10.39 15.70
CA LYS A 582 -38.94 9.38 16.02
C LYS A 582 -38.29 8.22 16.75
N LYS A 583 -38.99 7.64 17.72
CA LYS A 583 -38.63 6.38 18.38
C LYS A 583 -39.84 5.48 18.43
N GLY A 584 -39.64 4.18 18.32
CA GLY A 584 -40.74 3.22 18.31
C GLY A 584 -40.31 1.80 18.60
N LYS A 585 -41.27 0.88 18.56
CA LYS A 585 -41.06 -0.56 18.71
C LYS A 585 -41.62 -1.29 17.49
N LEU A 586 -40.86 -2.22 16.94
CA LEU A 586 -41.25 -3.10 15.84
C LEU A 586 -41.30 -4.54 16.34
N ARG A 587 -42.46 -5.17 16.24
CA ARG A 587 -42.59 -6.61 16.41
C ARG A 587 -42.39 -7.28 15.05
N LEU A 588 -41.39 -8.16 14.97
CA LEU A 588 -41.06 -8.86 13.74
C LEU A 588 -42.08 -9.96 13.43
N ASN A 589 -42.45 -10.12 12.17
CA ASN A 589 -43.31 -11.21 11.72
C ASN A 589 -42.53 -12.53 11.52
N GLU A 590 -43.19 -13.55 10.98
CA GLU A 590 -42.59 -14.87 10.73
C GLU A 590 -41.40 -14.84 9.76
N PHE A 591 -41.32 -13.83 8.89
CA PHE A 591 -40.21 -13.60 7.95
C PHE A 591 -39.09 -12.76 8.54
N GLY A 592 -39.19 -12.35 9.81
CA GLY A 592 -38.23 -11.47 10.47
C GLY A 592 -38.32 -10.01 10.00
N SER A 593 -39.47 -9.60 9.48
CA SER A 593 -39.70 -8.26 8.92
C SER A 593 -40.57 -7.39 9.83
N GLY A 594 -40.39 -6.07 9.73
CA GLY A 594 -41.26 -5.05 10.32
C GLY A 594 -41.14 -3.73 9.57
N TRP A 595 -42.14 -2.84 9.67
CA TRP A 595 -42.19 -1.57 8.93
C TRP A 595 -42.88 -0.48 9.74
N ASP A 596 -42.59 0.77 9.39
CA ASP A 596 -43.22 1.97 9.96
C ASP A 596 -43.15 3.10 8.92
N SER A 597 -43.79 4.23 9.21
CA SER A 597 -43.76 5.44 8.39
C SER A 597 -43.12 6.62 9.14
N LEU A 598 -42.72 7.67 8.43
CA LEU A 598 -42.28 8.92 9.03
C LEU A 598 -42.81 10.10 8.23
N GLU A 599 -43.60 10.96 8.87
CA GLU A 599 -44.03 12.22 8.27
C GLU A 599 -42.91 13.27 8.38
N LEU A 600 -42.62 13.93 7.26
CA LEU A 600 -41.63 15.00 7.17
C LEU A 600 -42.32 16.35 7.23
N SER A 601 -41.70 17.36 7.85
CA SER A 601 -42.20 18.75 7.84
C SER A 601 -41.12 19.70 7.34
N GLU A 602 -41.51 20.92 6.94
CA GLU A 602 -40.59 21.97 6.49
C GLU A 602 -39.53 22.39 7.54
N LYS A 603 -39.78 22.10 8.82
CA LYS A 603 -38.87 22.49 9.91
C LYS A 603 -37.73 21.50 10.13
N ILE A 604 -37.74 20.34 9.47
CA ILE A 604 -36.75 19.28 9.72
C ILE A 604 -35.52 19.50 8.82
N PRO A 605 -34.27 19.35 9.32
CA PRO A 605 -33.08 19.69 8.55
C PRO A 605 -32.84 18.84 7.29
N LEU A 606 -32.36 19.46 6.22
CA LEU A 606 -31.91 18.74 5.02
C LEU A 606 -30.66 17.90 5.29
N GLY A 607 -30.53 16.78 4.59
CA GLY A 607 -29.38 15.87 4.64
C GLY A 607 -29.78 14.39 4.80
N GLU A 608 -28.82 13.55 5.21
CA GLU A 608 -29.01 12.11 5.40
C GLU A 608 -29.57 11.76 6.79
N TYR A 609 -30.65 11.00 6.81
CA TYR A 609 -31.33 10.54 8.02
C TYR A 609 -30.92 9.11 8.32
N ARG A 610 -30.84 8.77 9.61
CA ARG A 610 -30.36 7.47 10.07
C ARG A 610 -31.33 6.85 11.04
N VAL A 611 -31.40 5.52 11.03
CA VAL A 611 -32.14 4.73 12.02
C VAL A 611 -31.17 3.86 12.80
N THR A 612 -31.37 3.77 14.10
CA THR A 612 -30.60 2.91 15.02
C THR A 612 -31.54 1.95 15.71
N PHE A 613 -31.09 0.71 15.94
CA PHE A 613 -31.90 -0.37 16.51
C PHE A 613 -31.28 -0.97 17.77
N TRP A 614 -32.17 -1.40 18.68
CA TRP A 614 -31.85 -2.11 19.90
C TRP A 614 -32.79 -3.31 20.10
N THR A 615 -32.35 -4.28 20.90
CA THR A 615 -33.22 -5.32 21.46
C THR A 615 -34.20 -4.73 22.49
N LYS A 616 -35.28 -5.48 22.79
CA LYS A 616 -36.32 -5.10 23.77
C LYS A 616 -35.76 -4.51 25.06
N GLY A 617 -36.24 -3.33 25.45
CA GLY A 617 -35.76 -2.60 26.63
C GLY A 617 -34.41 -1.90 26.45
N ARG A 618 -34.00 -1.68 25.19
CA ARG A 618 -32.69 -1.13 24.78
C ARG A 618 -31.48 -1.83 25.41
N LYS A 619 -31.60 -3.12 25.76
CA LYS A 619 -30.56 -3.90 26.45
C LYS A 619 -29.26 -4.03 25.67
N LYS A 620 -29.37 -4.17 24.34
CA LYS A 620 -28.23 -4.30 23.42
C LYS A 620 -28.49 -3.48 22.16
N HIS A 621 -27.56 -2.59 21.82
CA HIS A 621 -27.49 -1.94 20.50
C HIS A 621 -27.13 -2.99 19.44
N ILE A 622 -27.89 -3.06 18.35
CA ILE A 622 -27.77 -4.14 17.34
C ILE A 622 -27.50 -3.65 15.92
N GLY A 623 -27.58 -2.35 15.64
CA GLY A 623 -27.16 -1.81 14.36
C GLY A 623 -27.73 -0.44 14.05
N ASN A 624 -27.20 0.17 12.99
CA ASN A 624 -27.63 1.45 12.45
C ASN A 624 -27.60 1.41 10.91
N ALA A 625 -28.49 2.15 10.27
CA ALA A 625 -28.57 2.26 8.80
C ALA A 625 -28.83 3.70 8.38
N ALA A 626 -28.27 4.11 7.25
CA ALA A 626 -28.77 5.29 6.54
C ALA A 626 -30.14 4.94 5.96
N LEU A 627 -31.13 5.79 6.23
CA LEU A 627 -32.53 5.50 5.91
C LEU A 627 -32.93 6.16 4.59
N PHE A 628 -32.81 7.49 4.52
CA PHE A 628 -33.11 8.28 3.33
C PHE A 628 -32.36 9.62 3.37
N ARG A 629 -32.44 10.37 2.27
CA ARG A 629 -31.92 11.74 2.19
C ARG A 629 -33.07 12.74 2.00
N LEU A 630 -33.14 13.77 2.84
CA LEU A 630 -34.07 14.89 2.69
C LEU A 630 -33.36 16.04 1.97
N GLU A 631 -33.91 16.52 0.87
CA GLU A 631 -33.34 17.64 0.11
C GLU A 631 -34.45 18.59 -0.36
N GLU A 632 -34.22 19.89 -0.23
CA GLU A 632 -34.95 20.92 -0.99
C GLU A 632 -34.29 21.07 -2.36
N TYR A 633 -34.35 20.01 -3.16
CA TYR A 633 -33.82 20.09 -4.51
C TYR A 633 -34.86 20.79 -5.40
N LYS A 634 -34.41 21.79 -6.17
CA LYS A 634 -35.01 22.09 -7.46
C LYS A 634 -34.41 21.11 -8.46
N LEU A 635 -35.27 20.41 -9.19
CA LEU A 635 -34.82 19.64 -10.35
C LEU A 635 -33.93 20.55 -11.20
N PRO A 636 -32.74 20.10 -11.65
CA PRO A 636 -31.95 20.87 -12.59
C PRO A 636 -32.87 21.25 -13.76
N GLU A 637 -32.81 22.50 -14.23
CA GLU A 637 -33.75 22.97 -15.26
C GLU A 637 -33.40 22.36 -16.62
N PHE A 638 -32.13 21.98 -16.80
CA PHE A 638 -31.59 21.36 -17.99
C PHE A 638 -30.58 20.25 -17.66
N LYS A 639 -30.38 19.32 -18.60
CA LYS A 639 -29.39 18.25 -18.54
C LYS A 639 -28.27 18.51 -19.56
N VAL A 640 -27.07 18.05 -19.24
CA VAL A 640 -25.88 18.18 -20.09
C VAL A 640 -25.31 16.80 -20.36
N SER A 641 -25.18 16.44 -21.63
CA SER A 641 -24.48 15.22 -22.06
C SER A 641 -23.16 15.55 -22.74
N VAL A 642 -22.10 14.85 -22.35
CA VAL A 642 -20.78 14.92 -22.99
C VAL A 642 -20.50 13.56 -23.61
N GLN A 643 -20.51 13.49 -24.95
CA GLN A 643 -20.41 12.24 -25.69
C GLN A 643 -19.47 12.39 -26.89
N THR A 644 -18.93 11.29 -27.39
CA THR A 644 -18.25 11.27 -28.68
C THR A 644 -19.29 11.19 -29.80
N PRO A 645 -18.98 11.70 -31.01
CA PRO A 645 -19.83 11.51 -32.17
C PRO A 645 -20.20 10.04 -32.39
N GLU A 646 -21.40 9.81 -32.90
CA GLU A 646 -21.83 8.49 -33.35
C GLU A 646 -21.57 8.34 -34.85
N GLU A 647 -20.98 7.23 -35.26
CA GLU A 647 -20.84 6.81 -36.65
C GLU A 647 -21.64 5.51 -36.84
N ASN A 648 -22.66 5.53 -37.70
CA ASN A 648 -23.56 4.38 -37.93
C ASN A 648 -24.25 3.85 -36.66
N GLY A 649 -24.69 4.74 -35.76
CA GLY A 649 -25.37 4.39 -34.50
C GLY A 649 -24.46 3.76 -33.44
N LYS A 650 -23.14 3.92 -33.58
CA LYS A 650 -22.11 3.43 -32.66
C LYS A 650 -21.20 4.58 -32.25
N LYS A 651 -20.78 4.62 -30.97
CA LYS A 651 -19.83 5.66 -30.53
C LYS A 651 -18.51 5.48 -31.25
N LYS A 652 -18.01 6.55 -31.85
CA LYS A 652 -16.75 6.57 -32.58
C LYS A 652 -15.59 6.09 -31.70
N THR A 653 -14.73 5.26 -32.28
CA THR A 653 -13.49 4.78 -31.67
C THR A 653 -12.33 5.64 -32.13
N PHE A 654 -11.37 5.93 -31.25
CA PHE A 654 -10.19 6.72 -31.55
C PHE A 654 -8.93 5.90 -31.33
N GLN A 655 -7.97 6.03 -32.23
CA GLN A 655 -6.63 5.45 -32.11
C GLN A 655 -5.60 6.51 -31.70
N LEU A 656 -4.47 6.06 -31.14
CA LEU A 656 -3.41 6.98 -30.72
C LEU A 656 -2.87 7.80 -31.89
N GLY A 657 -2.93 9.13 -31.75
CA GLY A 657 -2.58 10.06 -32.80
C GLY A 657 -3.78 10.55 -33.62
N ASP A 658 -5.00 10.09 -33.32
CA ASP A 658 -6.21 10.66 -33.91
C ASP A 658 -6.56 12.01 -33.27
N LYS A 659 -7.24 12.85 -34.06
CA LYS A 659 -7.94 14.03 -33.56
C LYS A 659 -9.22 13.58 -32.86
N VAL A 660 -9.29 13.78 -31.55
CA VAL A 660 -10.44 13.42 -30.72
C VAL A 660 -11.48 14.53 -30.82
N GLU A 661 -12.72 14.13 -31.09
CA GLU A 661 -13.90 15.01 -31.24
C GLU A 661 -14.94 14.62 -30.18
N VAL A 662 -15.51 15.62 -29.51
CA VAL A 662 -16.46 15.46 -28.41
C VAL A 662 -17.59 16.47 -28.56
N ASP A 663 -18.82 15.98 -28.49
CA ASP A 663 -20.05 16.74 -28.58
C ASP A 663 -20.63 16.95 -27.17
N ILE A 664 -20.98 18.20 -26.88
CA ILE A 664 -21.61 18.62 -25.64
C ILE A 664 -23.00 19.13 -26.00
N HIS A 665 -24.04 18.49 -25.47
CA HIS A 665 -25.43 18.88 -25.72
C HIS A 665 -26.10 19.28 -24.41
N ALA A 666 -26.80 20.42 -24.41
CA ALA A 666 -27.55 20.93 -23.28
C ALA A 666 -29.01 21.21 -23.68
N GLU A 667 -29.96 20.58 -22.98
CA GLU A 667 -31.40 20.73 -23.20
C GLU A 667 -32.18 20.81 -21.89
N TYR A 668 -33.25 21.60 -21.87
CA TYR A 668 -34.15 21.72 -20.73
C TYR A 668 -34.94 20.43 -20.51
N TYR A 669 -35.24 20.07 -19.26
CA TYR A 669 -36.00 18.84 -18.93
C TYR A 669 -37.44 18.84 -19.48
N PHE A 670 -38.02 20.03 -19.65
CA PHE A 670 -39.34 20.21 -20.26
C PHE A 670 -39.29 20.30 -21.81
N GLY A 671 -38.11 20.07 -22.41
CA GLY A 671 -37.85 20.20 -23.84
C GLY A 671 -37.36 21.59 -24.25
N GLY A 672 -36.52 21.63 -25.28
CA GLY A 672 -35.96 22.86 -25.86
C GLY A 672 -34.45 23.03 -25.58
N PRO A 673 -33.69 23.63 -26.51
CA PRO A 673 -32.23 23.73 -26.40
C PRO A 673 -31.78 24.84 -25.44
N VAL A 674 -30.69 24.59 -24.72
CA VAL A 674 -30.02 25.63 -23.91
C VAL A 674 -29.04 26.39 -24.81
N ALA A 675 -29.54 27.36 -25.58
CA ALA A 675 -28.76 28.12 -26.55
C ALA A 675 -27.87 29.21 -25.92
N ASN A 676 -26.71 29.48 -26.53
CA ASN A 676 -25.76 30.54 -26.15
C ASN A 676 -25.28 30.47 -24.68
N ALA A 677 -25.27 29.27 -24.09
CA ALA A 677 -24.72 29.01 -22.77
C ALA A 677 -23.19 28.95 -22.81
N ASN A 678 -22.53 29.42 -21.76
CA ASN A 678 -21.08 29.29 -21.62
C ASN A 678 -20.74 27.88 -21.15
N VAL A 679 -19.82 27.21 -21.84
CA VAL A 679 -19.35 25.86 -21.51
C VAL A 679 -17.87 25.92 -21.20
N GLU A 680 -17.50 25.85 -19.92
CA GLU A 680 -16.10 25.67 -19.52
C GLU A 680 -15.74 24.18 -19.63
N VAL A 681 -14.77 23.85 -20.47
CA VAL A 681 -14.32 22.49 -20.73
C VAL A 681 -12.92 22.28 -20.17
N VAL A 682 -12.70 21.21 -19.41
CA VAL A 682 -11.39 20.76 -18.92
C VAL A 682 -11.16 19.31 -19.33
N VAL A 683 -10.03 19.04 -19.98
CA VAL A 683 -9.65 17.69 -20.43
C VAL A 683 -8.50 17.16 -19.58
N TYR A 684 -8.72 16.00 -18.98
CA TYR A 684 -7.71 15.26 -18.21
C TYR A 684 -7.31 13.97 -18.90
N GLN A 685 -6.03 13.60 -18.80
CA GLN A 685 -5.46 12.39 -19.39
C GLN A 685 -4.95 11.41 -18.31
N LYS A 686 -5.19 10.11 -18.52
CA LYS A 686 -4.62 9.00 -17.71
C LYS A 686 -4.41 7.73 -18.56
N PRO A 687 -3.58 6.77 -18.11
CA PRO A 687 -3.47 5.46 -18.75
C PRO A 687 -4.81 4.71 -18.77
N PHE A 688 -5.07 3.99 -19.86
CA PHE A 688 -6.20 3.08 -20.04
C PHE A 688 -5.71 1.64 -20.19
N TYR A 689 -6.44 0.71 -19.58
CA TYR A 689 -6.22 -0.72 -19.75
C TYR A 689 -7.59 -1.33 -20.07
N HIS A 690 -7.71 -1.95 -21.25
CA HIS A 690 -8.93 -2.62 -21.64
C HIS A 690 -8.92 -4.05 -21.12
N SER A 691 -9.93 -4.39 -20.33
CA SER A 691 -10.10 -5.73 -19.77
C SER A 691 -11.56 -6.13 -19.92
N TRP A 692 -11.79 -7.31 -20.48
CA TRP A 692 -13.09 -7.94 -20.49
C TRP A 692 -12.99 -9.28 -19.77
N HIS A 693 -14.02 -9.56 -18.99
CA HIS A 693 -14.21 -10.84 -18.32
C HIS A 693 -15.62 -11.33 -18.65
N PRO A 694 -15.79 -12.64 -18.90
CA PRO A 694 -17.12 -13.19 -19.09
C PRO A 694 -17.89 -12.97 -17.78
N GLN A 695 -19.17 -12.63 -17.90
CA GLN A 695 -20.00 -12.48 -16.71
C GLN A 695 -20.13 -13.86 -16.03
N PRO A 696 -19.69 -14.01 -14.77
CA PRO A 696 -19.86 -15.28 -14.08
C PRO A 696 -21.35 -15.52 -13.87
N GLU A 697 -21.74 -16.78 -13.60
CA GLU A 697 -23.16 -17.14 -13.38
C GLU A 697 -23.83 -16.32 -12.24
N PHE A 698 -23.03 -15.84 -11.28
CA PHE A 698 -23.49 -15.02 -10.16
C PHE A 698 -22.73 -13.68 -10.07
N PRO A 699 -22.92 -12.71 -10.99
CA PRO A 699 -22.10 -11.49 -11.06
C PRO A 699 -22.08 -10.68 -9.76
N TRP A 700 -23.23 -10.61 -9.08
CA TRP A 700 -23.38 -9.94 -7.77
C TRP A 700 -22.46 -10.53 -6.70
N TYR A 701 -22.02 -11.79 -6.87
CA TYR A 701 -21.18 -12.49 -5.92
C TYR A 701 -19.69 -12.37 -6.21
N TYR A 702 -19.29 -11.75 -7.31
CA TYR A 702 -17.88 -11.58 -7.70
C TYR A 702 -17.41 -10.11 -7.61
N GLN A 703 -18.27 -9.19 -7.17
CA GLN A 703 -17.95 -7.76 -7.14
C GLN A 703 -16.74 -7.42 -6.24
N ASP A 704 -16.47 -8.23 -5.23
CA ASP A 704 -15.29 -8.15 -4.36
C ASP A 704 -14.03 -8.77 -4.96
N MET A 705 -14.20 -9.70 -5.92
CA MET A 705 -13.12 -10.44 -6.59
C MET A 705 -12.68 -9.79 -7.91
N ILE A 706 -13.54 -9.00 -8.55
CA ILE A 706 -13.19 -8.23 -9.75
C ILE A 706 -12.13 -7.19 -9.35
N PRO A 707 -10.90 -7.25 -9.90
CA PRO A 707 -9.85 -6.29 -9.60
C PRO A 707 -10.36 -4.89 -9.93
N ARG A 708 -10.57 -4.06 -8.90
CA ARG A 708 -10.87 -2.65 -9.13
C ARG A 708 -9.62 -2.06 -9.82
N PRO A 709 -9.75 -1.45 -11.01
CA PRO A 709 -8.63 -0.82 -11.68
C PRO A 709 -7.88 0.03 -10.65
N GLY A 710 -6.57 -0.18 -10.53
CA GLY A 710 -5.76 0.46 -9.49
C GLY A 710 -6.12 1.93 -9.41
N ARG A 711 -6.52 2.41 -8.23
CA ARG A 711 -6.86 3.81 -8.00
C ARG A 711 -5.63 4.65 -8.36
N TYR A 712 -5.55 5.12 -9.59
CA TYR A 712 -4.75 6.28 -9.91
C TYR A 712 -5.37 7.43 -9.12
N TRP A 713 -4.72 7.78 -8.02
CA TRP A 713 -5.12 8.91 -7.18
C TRP A 713 -4.75 10.19 -7.93
N GLY A 714 -5.77 10.92 -8.39
CA GLY A 714 -5.63 12.18 -9.10
C GLY A 714 -6.63 12.30 -10.24
N GLN A 715 -6.94 13.53 -10.67
CA GLN A 715 -7.84 13.75 -11.81
C GLN A 715 -7.22 13.38 -13.16
N GLY A 716 -5.97 12.92 -13.18
CA GLY A 716 -5.15 12.82 -14.40
C GLY A 716 -4.41 14.14 -14.65
N GLN A 717 -3.53 14.15 -15.65
CA GLN A 717 -2.86 15.38 -16.09
C GLN A 717 -3.86 16.22 -16.87
N GLN A 718 -4.06 17.48 -16.49
CA GLN A 718 -4.82 18.42 -17.33
C GLN A 718 -4.02 18.73 -18.59
N ILE A 719 -4.62 18.49 -19.75
CA ILE A 719 -3.98 18.74 -21.06
C ILE A 719 -4.60 19.91 -21.81
N LYS A 720 -5.86 20.26 -21.49
CA LYS A 720 -6.59 21.33 -22.17
C LYS A 720 -7.64 21.95 -21.23
N ARG A 721 -7.82 23.27 -21.33
CA ARG A 721 -8.91 24.03 -20.71
C ARG A 721 -9.34 25.15 -21.66
N GLU A 722 -10.63 25.22 -21.98
CA GLU A 722 -11.18 26.27 -22.85
C GLU A 722 -12.64 26.59 -22.51
N VAL A 723 -13.13 27.75 -22.94
CA VAL A 723 -14.54 28.14 -22.81
C VAL A 723 -15.13 28.24 -24.21
N ILE A 724 -16.19 27.47 -24.46
CA ILE A 724 -16.95 27.46 -25.73
C ILE A 724 -18.42 27.84 -25.46
N LYS A 725 -19.20 28.03 -26.52
CA LYS A 725 -20.62 28.37 -26.41
C LYS A 725 -21.50 27.34 -27.09
N THR A 726 -22.70 27.13 -26.55
CA THR A 726 -23.72 26.33 -27.23
C THR A 726 -24.35 27.12 -28.39
N ASP A 727 -24.67 26.42 -29.48
CA ASP A 727 -25.39 26.95 -30.64
C ASP A 727 -26.90 27.11 -30.36
N ALA A 728 -27.67 27.52 -31.36
CA ALA A 728 -29.13 27.66 -31.25
C ALA A 728 -29.88 26.35 -30.95
N LYS A 729 -29.23 25.20 -31.14
CA LYS A 729 -29.73 23.85 -30.86
C LYS A 729 -29.16 23.27 -29.56
N GLY A 730 -28.42 24.05 -28.78
CA GLY A 730 -27.87 23.63 -27.50
C GLY A 730 -26.59 22.79 -27.61
N ASN A 731 -25.93 22.75 -28.78
CA ASN A 731 -24.74 21.95 -29.03
C ASN A 731 -23.46 22.78 -28.93
N ALA A 732 -22.38 22.20 -28.39
CA ALA A 732 -21.04 22.73 -28.42
C ALA A 732 -20.04 21.62 -28.77
N HIS A 733 -19.01 21.95 -29.56
CA HIS A 733 -18.04 20.97 -30.06
C HIS A 733 -16.63 21.24 -29.51
N LEU A 734 -16.01 20.20 -28.96
CA LEU A 734 -14.62 20.18 -28.49
C LEU A 734 -13.80 19.29 -29.42
N SER A 735 -12.60 19.73 -29.80
CA SER A 735 -11.60 18.84 -30.39
C SER A 735 -10.20 19.04 -29.82
N PHE A 736 -9.41 17.97 -29.77
CA PHE A 736 -8.01 17.99 -29.36
C PHE A 736 -7.22 16.84 -29.98
N GLN A 737 -5.90 17.01 -30.10
CA GLN A 737 -5.01 16.01 -30.68
C GLN A 737 -4.55 15.00 -29.63
N SER A 738 -4.75 13.70 -29.87
CA SER A 738 -4.19 12.65 -29.01
C SER A 738 -2.70 12.42 -29.31
N GLN A 739 -1.94 12.01 -28.29
CA GLN A 739 -0.49 11.78 -28.41
C GLN A 739 -0.19 10.34 -28.88
N ARG A 740 0.81 10.16 -29.75
CA ARG A 740 1.33 8.83 -30.11
C ARG A 740 2.30 8.35 -29.03
N GLN A 741 1.98 7.23 -28.39
CA GLN A 741 2.80 6.63 -27.33
C GLN A 741 2.54 5.12 -27.22
N ASN A 742 3.35 4.39 -26.44
CA ASN A 742 3.21 2.93 -26.30
C ASN A 742 2.23 2.50 -25.19
N GLN A 743 1.29 3.37 -24.81
CA GLN A 743 0.34 3.12 -23.73
C GLN A 743 -1.03 3.66 -24.14
N ASP A 744 -2.06 2.81 -24.05
CA ASP A 744 -3.44 3.22 -24.33
C ASP A 744 -3.89 4.26 -23.30
N LEU A 745 -4.74 5.21 -23.73
CA LEU A 745 -5.10 6.41 -22.98
C LEU A 745 -6.61 6.54 -22.76
N GLN A 746 -6.98 7.14 -21.64
CA GLN A 746 -8.33 7.61 -21.37
C GLN A 746 -8.29 9.12 -21.13
N TYR A 747 -9.15 9.84 -21.84
CA TYR A 747 -9.43 11.25 -21.62
C TYR A 747 -10.74 11.42 -20.84
N THR A 748 -10.74 12.28 -19.83
CA THR A 748 -11.95 12.69 -19.10
C THR A 748 -12.23 14.14 -19.42
N ILE A 749 -13.39 14.41 -20.01
CA ILE A 749 -13.84 15.73 -20.41
C ILE A 749 -14.87 16.19 -19.38
N GLU A 750 -14.53 17.22 -18.60
CA GLU A 750 -15.45 17.89 -17.70
C GLU A 750 -16.01 19.13 -18.42
N ALA A 751 -17.33 19.21 -18.56
CA ALA A 751 -18.04 20.34 -19.15
C ALA A 751 -18.91 21.00 -18.08
N ARG A 752 -18.71 22.30 -17.84
CA ARG A 752 -19.50 23.13 -16.92
C ARG A 752 -20.33 24.11 -17.74
N VAL A 753 -21.62 23.84 -17.86
CA VAL A 753 -22.54 24.63 -18.69
C VAL A 753 -23.28 25.63 -17.82
N THR A 754 -23.11 26.91 -18.10
CA THR A 754 -23.82 28.01 -17.43
C THR A 754 -24.82 28.65 -18.38
N ASP A 755 -26.10 28.59 -18.02
CA ASP A 755 -27.20 29.17 -18.80
C ASP A 755 -27.39 30.68 -18.52
N LEU A 756 -28.41 31.29 -19.14
CA LEU A 756 -28.76 32.71 -18.94
C LEU A 756 -29.25 33.01 -17.52
N SER A 757 -29.80 32.03 -16.80
CA SER A 757 -30.19 32.17 -15.39
C SER A 757 -28.98 32.13 -14.43
N ARG A 758 -27.76 31.97 -14.97
CA ARG A 758 -26.48 31.85 -14.26
C ARG A 758 -26.42 30.61 -13.37
N ARG A 759 -27.12 29.55 -13.74
CA ARG A 759 -27.00 28.24 -13.10
C ARG A 759 -26.02 27.37 -13.86
N GLU A 760 -25.14 26.73 -13.11
CA GLU A 760 -24.13 25.82 -13.66
C GLU A 760 -24.58 24.36 -13.50
N VAL A 761 -24.52 23.61 -14.60
CA VAL A 761 -24.63 22.14 -14.59
C VAL A 761 -23.30 21.56 -15.05
N VAL A 762 -22.70 20.71 -14.22
CA VAL A 762 -21.43 20.03 -14.52
C VAL A 762 -21.71 18.60 -14.98
N SER A 763 -21.15 18.23 -16.11
CA SER A 763 -21.22 16.87 -16.66
C SER A 763 -19.84 16.39 -17.08
N ARG A 764 -19.65 15.07 -17.11
CA ARG A 764 -18.37 14.46 -17.49
C ARG A 764 -18.59 13.38 -18.53
N GLY A 765 -17.75 13.39 -19.56
CA GLY A 765 -17.63 12.34 -20.57
C GLY A 765 -16.24 11.72 -20.54
N THR A 766 -16.11 10.50 -21.06
CA THR A 766 -14.81 9.84 -21.21
C THR A 766 -14.62 9.33 -22.61
N VAL A 767 -13.39 9.43 -23.11
CA VAL A 767 -12.99 8.89 -24.42
C VAL A 767 -11.80 7.97 -24.23
N GLN A 768 -11.91 6.75 -24.72
CA GLN A 768 -10.82 5.79 -24.78
C GLN A 768 -10.09 5.93 -26.13
N VAL A 769 -8.76 5.98 -26.08
CA VAL A 769 -7.89 6.08 -27.25
C VAL A 769 -6.82 4.99 -27.19
N THR A 770 -6.85 4.06 -28.13
CA THR A 770 -6.09 2.80 -28.05
C THR A 770 -5.13 2.61 -29.22
N ARG A 771 -4.14 1.74 -29.07
CA ARG A 771 -3.22 1.36 -30.16
C ARG A 771 -3.87 0.44 -31.19
N HIS A 772 -4.78 -0.42 -30.73
CA HIS A 772 -5.55 -1.33 -31.57
C HIS A 772 -6.98 -0.82 -31.70
N PRO A 773 -7.63 -1.00 -32.86
CA PRO A 773 -9.03 -0.61 -33.08
C PRO A 773 -10.02 -1.45 -32.25
N TYR A 774 -9.63 -2.67 -31.89
CA TYR A 774 -10.40 -3.58 -31.06
C TYR A 774 -9.47 -4.56 -30.32
N PHE A 775 -10.05 -5.32 -29.40
CA PHE A 775 -9.41 -6.35 -28.59
C PHE A 775 -10.18 -7.66 -28.76
N VAL A 776 -9.47 -8.78 -28.66
CA VAL A 776 -10.07 -10.12 -28.75
C VAL A 776 -9.73 -10.91 -27.50
N TYR A 777 -10.75 -11.45 -26.87
CA TYR A 777 -10.68 -12.21 -25.62
C TYR A 777 -11.12 -13.64 -25.86
N LEU A 778 -10.31 -14.60 -25.42
CA LEU A 778 -10.60 -16.02 -25.53
C LEU A 778 -10.79 -16.59 -24.13
N ASN A 779 -11.89 -17.29 -23.90
CA ASN A 779 -12.18 -17.95 -22.64
C ASN A 779 -12.61 -19.38 -22.89
N ASN A 780 -12.08 -20.32 -22.11
CA ASN A 780 -12.49 -21.71 -22.15
C ASN A 780 -13.66 -21.93 -21.21
N GLU A 781 -14.61 -22.79 -21.59
CA GLU A 781 -15.64 -23.22 -20.65
C GLU A 781 -15.06 -24.04 -19.49
N HIS A 782 -13.99 -24.78 -19.77
CA HIS A 782 -13.31 -25.67 -18.84
C HIS A 782 -11.80 -25.48 -19.01
N ASN A 783 -11.08 -25.24 -17.91
CA ASN A 783 -9.62 -25.18 -17.93
C ASN A 783 -9.00 -26.58 -17.94
N LEU A 784 -9.68 -27.56 -17.35
CA LEU A 784 -9.22 -28.95 -17.24
C LEU A 784 -10.17 -29.86 -18.02
N VAL A 785 -9.65 -30.53 -19.05
CA VAL A 785 -10.46 -31.36 -19.96
C VAL A 785 -9.81 -32.75 -20.07
N ARG A 786 -10.58 -33.81 -20.33
CA ARG A 786 -9.99 -35.14 -20.56
C ARG A 786 -9.61 -35.34 -22.03
N PRO A 787 -8.65 -36.23 -22.34
CA PRO A 787 -8.43 -36.63 -23.73
C PRO A 787 -9.74 -37.09 -24.37
N GLN A 788 -9.97 -36.73 -25.64
CA GLN A 788 -11.18 -37.02 -26.42
C GLN A 788 -12.46 -36.24 -26.03
N ASP A 789 -12.46 -35.48 -24.92
CA ASP A 789 -13.57 -34.57 -24.61
C ASP A 789 -13.50 -33.32 -25.50
N GLN A 790 -14.64 -32.80 -25.94
CA GLN A 790 -14.68 -31.60 -26.77
C GLN A 790 -14.30 -30.35 -25.96
N VAL A 791 -13.32 -29.60 -26.43
CA VAL A 791 -12.95 -28.28 -25.88
C VAL A 791 -13.78 -27.22 -26.59
N ARG A 792 -14.46 -26.37 -25.82
CA ARG A 792 -15.17 -25.18 -26.31
C ARG A 792 -14.48 -23.91 -25.85
N VAL A 793 -14.13 -23.06 -26.82
CA VAL A 793 -13.48 -21.76 -26.61
C VAL A 793 -14.40 -20.66 -27.13
N ASN A 794 -14.80 -19.77 -26.22
CA ASN A 794 -15.63 -18.62 -26.49
C ASN A 794 -14.73 -17.41 -26.81
N ILE A 795 -15.02 -16.74 -27.92
CA ILE A 795 -14.24 -15.61 -28.43
C ILE A 795 -15.13 -14.36 -28.37
N LYS A 796 -14.63 -13.30 -27.75
CA LYS A 796 -15.30 -11.99 -27.69
C LYS A 796 -14.41 -10.90 -28.27
N ALA A 797 -14.90 -10.19 -29.28
CA ALA A 797 -14.25 -9.04 -29.88
C ALA A 797 -14.97 -7.74 -29.49
N LEU A 798 -14.23 -6.81 -28.87
CA LEU A 798 -14.76 -5.54 -28.37
C LEU A 798 -13.84 -4.39 -28.77
N ASP A 799 -14.43 -3.24 -29.09
CA ASP A 799 -13.67 -2.00 -29.24
C ASP A 799 -13.31 -1.37 -27.88
N ALA A 800 -12.59 -0.24 -27.91
CA ALA A 800 -12.21 0.51 -26.71
C ALA A 800 -13.41 1.01 -25.87
N ASN A 801 -14.59 1.12 -26.49
CA ASN A 801 -15.84 1.56 -25.89
C ASN A 801 -16.70 0.38 -25.37
N ASN A 802 -16.17 -0.86 -25.39
CA ASN A 802 -16.88 -2.12 -25.10
C ASN A 802 -18.01 -2.44 -26.08
N GLN A 803 -17.97 -1.94 -27.30
CA GLN A 803 -18.94 -2.27 -28.33
C GLN A 803 -18.50 -3.53 -29.09
N PRO A 804 -19.45 -4.39 -29.49
CA PRO A 804 -19.15 -5.60 -30.24
C PRO A 804 -18.61 -5.29 -31.64
N VAL A 805 -17.57 -6.05 -32.02
CA VAL A 805 -16.89 -5.94 -33.32
C VAL A 805 -16.99 -7.26 -34.07
N ALA A 806 -17.62 -7.24 -35.24
CA ALA A 806 -17.60 -8.35 -36.19
C ALA A 806 -16.28 -8.30 -36.98
N THR A 807 -15.41 -9.28 -36.77
CA THR A 807 -14.07 -9.36 -37.36
C THR A 807 -13.69 -10.80 -37.67
N GLU A 808 -12.75 -11.00 -38.61
CA GLU A 808 -12.19 -12.32 -38.93
C GLU A 808 -10.74 -12.39 -38.47
N GLY A 809 -10.35 -13.53 -37.90
CA GLY A 809 -8.97 -13.83 -37.55
C GLY A 809 -8.67 -15.31 -37.65
N THR A 810 -7.39 -15.63 -37.57
CA THR A 810 -6.89 -17.00 -37.60
C THR A 810 -6.65 -17.46 -36.18
N VAL A 811 -7.28 -18.56 -35.79
CA VAL A 811 -7.00 -19.25 -34.54
C VAL A 811 -6.03 -20.39 -34.79
N HIS A 812 -4.92 -20.37 -34.07
CA HIS A 812 -3.92 -21.42 -34.02
C HIS A 812 -4.03 -22.17 -32.70
N VAL A 813 -4.25 -23.47 -32.76
CA VAL A 813 -4.22 -24.38 -31.62
C VAL A 813 -2.94 -25.18 -31.71
N THR A 814 -2.09 -25.05 -30.69
CA THR A 814 -0.85 -25.81 -30.55
C THR A 814 -0.87 -26.63 -29.28
N ARG A 815 -0.22 -27.79 -29.29
CA ARG A 815 0.17 -28.51 -28.07
C ARG A 815 1.59 -28.14 -27.73
N ASP A 816 1.76 -27.51 -26.59
CA ASP A 816 3.02 -26.97 -26.12
C ASP A 816 3.72 -27.98 -25.22
N ILE A 817 4.96 -28.30 -25.56
CA ILE A 817 5.78 -29.29 -24.85
C ILE A 817 7.08 -28.63 -24.40
N TRP A 818 7.28 -28.56 -23.09
CA TRP A 818 8.53 -28.09 -22.52
C TRP A 818 9.68 -28.99 -22.95
N TYR A 819 10.70 -28.40 -23.58
CA TYR A 819 11.80 -29.09 -24.19
C TYR A 819 13.14 -28.53 -23.71
N GLU A 820 14.07 -29.43 -23.37
CA GLU A 820 15.43 -29.09 -22.97
C GLU A 820 16.45 -29.91 -23.75
N VAL A 821 17.54 -29.25 -24.13
CA VAL A 821 18.70 -29.87 -24.73
C VAL A 821 19.89 -29.58 -23.84
N TRP A 822 20.50 -30.63 -23.32
CA TRP A 822 21.72 -30.55 -22.54
C TRP A 822 22.88 -31.14 -23.32
N THR A 823 24.07 -30.59 -23.15
CA THR A 823 25.32 -31.18 -23.62
C THR A 823 25.99 -31.87 -22.44
N ASP A 824 26.29 -33.15 -22.56
CA ASP A 824 26.98 -33.92 -21.53
C ASP A 824 28.49 -33.56 -21.45
N PRO A 825 29.24 -34.07 -20.45
CA PRO A 825 30.69 -33.82 -20.32
C PRO A 825 31.53 -34.26 -21.52
N ASN A 826 31.01 -35.14 -22.37
CA ASN A 826 31.67 -35.64 -23.58
C ASN A 826 31.29 -34.82 -24.84
N GLY A 827 30.48 -33.78 -24.69
CA GLY A 827 30.02 -32.94 -25.81
C GLY A 827 28.79 -33.48 -26.53
N ARG A 828 28.17 -34.58 -26.08
CA ARG A 828 26.98 -35.16 -26.72
C ARG A 828 25.72 -34.44 -26.25
N GLU A 829 24.81 -34.16 -27.18
CA GLU A 829 23.49 -33.64 -26.86
C GLU A 829 22.55 -34.72 -26.34
N VAL A 830 21.88 -34.42 -25.23
CA VAL A 830 20.94 -35.27 -24.52
C VAL A 830 19.63 -34.49 -24.37
N ARG A 831 18.55 -35.05 -24.94
CA ARG A 831 17.23 -34.40 -25.04
C ARG A 831 16.09 -35.43 -25.04
N GLY A 832 14.85 -34.98 -24.89
CA GLY A 832 13.66 -35.84 -24.97
C GLY A 832 13.69 -37.04 -24.01
N LYS A 833 13.34 -38.24 -24.49
CA LYS A 833 13.29 -39.48 -23.69
C LYS A 833 14.65 -39.84 -23.07
N GLU A 834 15.76 -39.55 -23.75
CA GLU A 834 17.11 -39.82 -23.24
C GLU A 834 17.43 -38.93 -22.03
N LEU A 835 17.05 -37.65 -22.09
CA LEU A 835 17.18 -36.71 -20.97
C LEU A 835 16.29 -37.12 -19.79
N GLN A 836 15.05 -37.54 -20.05
CA GLN A 836 14.14 -38.04 -19.02
C GLN A 836 14.69 -39.30 -18.33
N ARG A 837 15.21 -40.26 -19.11
CA ARG A 837 15.86 -41.46 -18.57
C ARG A 837 17.09 -41.11 -17.75
N THR A 838 17.92 -40.20 -18.25
CA THR A 838 19.10 -39.72 -17.52
C THR A 838 18.74 -39.08 -16.18
N ARG A 839 17.66 -38.30 -16.13
CA ARG A 839 17.13 -37.70 -14.88
C ARG A 839 16.55 -38.72 -13.93
N LYS A 840 15.90 -39.77 -14.46
CA LYS A 840 15.35 -40.85 -13.65
C LYS A 840 16.46 -41.71 -13.02
N ASP A 841 17.51 -41.99 -13.80
CA ASP A 841 18.62 -42.85 -13.38
C ASP A 841 19.62 -42.10 -12.47
N ARG A 842 19.54 -40.77 -12.38
CA ARG A 842 20.45 -39.93 -11.59
C ARG A 842 19.67 -39.17 -10.52
N ALA A 843 19.96 -39.46 -9.26
CA ALA A 843 19.38 -38.74 -8.11
C ALA A 843 19.61 -37.21 -8.15
N ILE A 844 20.63 -36.74 -8.88
CA ILE A 844 20.95 -35.32 -9.05
C ILE A 844 21.21 -35.06 -10.54
N PHE A 845 20.46 -34.12 -11.13
CA PHE A 845 20.64 -33.68 -12.50
C PHE A 845 20.74 -32.15 -12.59
N PRO A 846 21.71 -31.59 -13.35
CA PRO A 846 22.82 -32.29 -13.99
C PRO A 846 23.78 -32.91 -12.96
N PRO A 847 24.33 -34.12 -13.22
CA PRO A 847 25.24 -34.76 -12.28
C PRO A 847 26.53 -33.95 -12.12
N PRO A 848 27.13 -33.95 -10.92
CA PRO A 848 28.42 -33.30 -10.69
C PRO A 848 29.52 -33.97 -11.55
N PRO A 849 30.55 -33.21 -11.96
CA PRO A 849 31.66 -33.78 -12.71
C PRO A 849 32.39 -34.84 -11.87
N SER A 850 32.85 -35.91 -12.52
CA SER A 850 33.55 -37.04 -11.86
C SER A 850 34.83 -36.62 -11.14
N GLN A 851 35.41 -35.46 -11.51
CA GLN A 851 36.57 -34.86 -10.85
C GLN A 851 36.34 -33.35 -10.62
N PRO A 852 36.86 -32.78 -9.52
CA PRO A 852 36.78 -31.33 -9.28
C PRO A 852 37.44 -30.53 -10.41
N GLY A 853 36.64 -29.76 -11.15
CA GLY A 853 37.11 -28.94 -12.30
C GLY A 853 36.95 -29.61 -13.68
N GLY A 854 36.45 -30.84 -13.75
CA GLY A 854 36.20 -31.53 -15.02
C GLY A 854 35.02 -30.98 -15.84
N PRO A 855 34.85 -31.43 -17.10
CA PRO A 855 33.77 -31.00 -17.99
C PRO A 855 32.40 -31.22 -17.33
N GLN A 856 31.53 -30.22 -17.42
CA GLN A 856 30.20 -30.25 -16.82
C GLN A 856 29.13 -30.34 -17.90
N TRP A 857 27.98 -30.88 -17.52
CA TRP A 857 26.78 -30.74 -18.31
C TRP A 857 26.45 -29.27 -18.53
N LYS A 858 26.18 -28.87 -19.78
CA LYS A 858 25.81 -27.50 -20.17
C LYS A 858 24.41 -27.49 -20.74
N LEU A 859 23.57 -26.54 -20.32
CA LEU A 859 22.26 -26.35 -20.94
C LEU A 859 22.47 -25.64 -22.29
N LYS A 860 22.08 -26.29 -23.40
CA LYS A 860 22.14 -25.73 -24.74
C LYS A 860 20.86 -24.97 -25.11
N PHE A 861 19.70 -25.53 -24.77
CA PHE A 861 18.39 -24.94 -25.09
C PHE A 861 17.37 -25.27 -24.00
N ARG A 862 16.48 -24.31 -23.71
CA ARG A 862 15.28 -24.48 -22.89
C ARG A 862 14.14 -23.64 -23.49
N GLY A 863 12.96 -24.23 -23.67
CA GLY A 863 11.78 -23.53 -24.16
C GLY A 863 10.63 -24.47 -24.49
N TYR A 864 9.50 -23.93 -24.93
CA TYR A 864 8.40 -24.72 -25.45
C TYR A 864 8.65 -25.08 -26.92
N ARG A 865 8.37 -26.33 -27.26
CA ARG A 865 8.17 -26.78 -28.65
C ARG A 865 6.68 -26.87 -28.90
N HIS A 866 6.24 -26.42 -30.06
CA HIS A 866 4.84 -26.38 -30.45
C HIS A 866 4.57 -27.49 -31.46
N ASP A 867 3.58 -28.35 -31.17
CA ASP A 867 3.03 -29.28 -32.14
C ASP A 867 1.70 -28.67 -32.65
N ASP A 868 1.58 -28.41 -33.95
CA ASP A 868 0.38 -27.81 -34.54
C ASP A 868 -0.80 -28.80 -34.53
N ILE A 869 -1.94 -28.36 -33.98
CA ILE A 869 -3.14 -29.20 -33.83
C ILE A 869 -4.23 -28.77 -34.80
N LEU A 870 -4.49 -27.46 -34.86
CA LEU A 870 -5.53 -26.89 -35.72
C LEU A 870 -5.16 -25.46 -36.08
N THR A 871 -5.36 -25.09 -37.33
CA THR A 871 -5.40 -23.69 -37.77
C THR A 871 -6.73 -23.45 -38.46
N ARG A 872 -7.52 -22.49 -37.98
CA ARG A 872 -8.85 -22.21 -38.51
C ARG A 872 -9.14 -20.72 -38.54
N LYS A 873 -9.73 -20.25 -39.64
CA LYS A 873 -10.32 -18.91 -39.70
C LYS A 873 -11.65 -18.90 -38.95
N VAL A 874 -11.82 -17.94 -38.07
CA VAL A 874 -13.03 -17.76 -37.27
C VAL A 874 -13.48 -16.31 -37.41
N LYS A 875 -14.79 -16.10 -37.56
CA LYS A 875 -15.40 -14.78 -37.71
C LYS A 875 -16.37 -14.53 -36.56
N THR A 876 -16.25 -13.39 -35.90
CA THR A 876 -17.22 -12.95 -34.89
C THR A 876 -18.47 -12.38 -35.53
N ASP A 877 -19.62 -12.61 -34.89
CA ASP A 877 -20.93 -12.12 -35.31
C ASP A 877 -21.14 -10.63 -34.99
N ALA A 878 -22.36 -10.13 -35.18
CA ALA A 878 -22.73 -8.74 -34.90
C ALA A 878 -22.63 -8.37 -33.40
N GLN A 879 -22.68 -9.37 -32.52
CA GLN A 879 -22.50 -9.29 -31.07
C GLN A 879 -21.03 -9.46 -30.69
N GLY A 880 -20.12 -9.57 -31.67
CA GLY A 880 -18.69 -9.74 -31.46
C GLY A 880 -18.36 -11.10 -30.85
N GLU A 881 -19.23 -12.10 -31.01
CA GLU A 881 -19.09 -13.43 -30.44
C GLU A 881 -18.72 -14.45 -31.52
N ALA A 882 -17.86 -15.39 -31.18
CA ALA A 882 -17.61 -16.59 -31.96
C ALA A 882 -17.27 -17.76 -31.03
N GLU A 883 -17.40 -18.96 -31.57
CA GLU A 883 -17.05 -20.18 -30.86
C GLU A 883 -16.06 -21.00 -31.70
N LEU A 884 -15.04 -21.54 -31.03
CA LEU A 884 -14.17 -22.56 -31.59
C LEU A 884 -14.31 -23.85 -30.76
N THR A 885 -14.59 -24.96 -31.45
CA THR A 885 -14.55 -26.29 -30.86
C THR A 885 -13.46 -27.14 -31.49
N PHE A 886 -12.75 -27.92 -30.67
CA PHE A 886 -11.84 -28.96 -31.15
C PHE A 886 -11.75 -30.11 -30.12
N THR A 887 -11.30 -31.28 -30.56
CA THR A 887 -11.15 -32.45 -29.70
C THR A 887 -9.67 -32.83 -29.59
N PRO A 888 -9.04 -32.70 -28.40
CA PRO A 888 -7.64 -33.06 -28.21
C PRO A 888 -7.48 -34.58 -28.19
N GLY A 889 -6.68 -35.10 -29.12
CA GLY A 889 -6.41 -36.54 -29.20
C GLY A 889 -5.48 -37.08 -28.12
N LEU A 890 -4.67 -36.22 -27.49
CA LEU A 890 -3.63 -36.59 -26.53
C LEU A 890 -3.68 -35.69 -25.28
N GLN A 891 -3.22 -36.23 -24.15
CA GLN A 891 -2.98 -35.41 -22.94
C GLN A 891 -1.92 -34.33 -23.23
N GLY A 892 -2.03 -33.13 -22.68
CA GLY A 892 -1.04 -32.09 -22.89
C GLY A 892 -1.49 -30.70 -22.47
N TYR A 893 -0.58 -29.73 -22.61
CA TYR A 893 -0.87 -28.32 -22.47
C TYR A 893 -1.14 -27.72 -23.84
N TYR A 894 -2.35 -27.20 -24.04
CA TYR A 894 -2.80 -26.67 -25.32
C TYR A 894 -2.91 -25.15 -25.25
N ARG A 895 -2.33 -24.46 -26.22
CA ARG A 895 -2.44 -23.01 -26.40
C ARG A 895 -3.37 -22.73 -27.57
N ILE A 896 -4.31 -21.83 -27.36
CA ILE A 896 -5.27 -21.36 -28.37
C ILE A 896 -5.01 -19.87 -28.56
N ALA A 897 -4.46 -19.50 -29.72
CA ALA A 897 -4.07 -18.14 -30.03
C ALA A 897 -4.83 -17.61 -31.25
N TRP A 898 -5.56 -16.52 -31.06
CA TRP A 898 -6.15 -15.73 -32.13
C TRP A 898 -5.16 -14.67 -32.60
N THR A 899 -5.03 -14.52 -33.92
CA THR A 899 -4.38 -13.37 -34.55
C THR A 899 -5.29 -12.78 -35.62
N SER A 900 -5.50 -11.46 -35.60
CA SER A 900 -6.24 -10.77 -36.67
C SER A 900 -5.54 -10.94 -38.02
N GLN A 901 -6.27 -10.72 -39.12
CA GLN A 901 -5.63 -10.69 -40.42
C GLN A 901 -4.50 -9.63 -40.46
N PRO A 902 -3.39 -9.89 -41.18
CA PRO A 902 -2.32 -8.91 -41.33
C PRO A 902 -2.82 -7.64 -42.02
N ASP A 903 -2.64 -6.49 -41.36
CA ASP A 903 -2.87 -5.17 -41.94
C ASP A 903 -1.53 -4.43 -41.98
N ARG A 904 -1.21 -3.77 -43.10
CA ARG A 904 0.03 -2.98 -43.25
C ARG A 904 0.01 -1.69 -42.42
N LYS A 905 -1.16 -1.24 -41.95
CA LYS A 905 -1.33 0.03 -41.23
C LYS A 905 -1.45 -0.14 -39.72
N THR A 906 -1.81 -1.32 -39.22
CA THR A 906 -2.10 -1.56 -37.81
C THR A 906 -1.37 -2.79 -37.27
N LEU A 907 -1.04 -2.78 -35.98
CA LEU A 907 -0.45 -3.94 -35.32
C LEU A 907 -1.49 -5.07 -35.22
N PRO A 908 -1.11 -6.34 -35.41
CA PRO A 908 -2.04 -7.45 -35.33
C PRO A 908 -2.67 -7.53 -33.94
N VAL A 909 -3.99 -7.66 -33.88
CA VAL A 909 -4.72 -7.90 -32.64
C VAL A 909 -4.53 -9.37 -32.28
N LYS A 910 -4.02 -9.62 -31.08
CA LYS A 910 -3.77 -10.96 -30.55
C LYS A 910 -4.64 -11.22 -29.33
N GLY A 911 -5.12 -12.45 -29.19
CA GLY A 911 -5.77 -12.95 -27.99
C GLY A 911 -5.35 -14.39 -27.76
N GLU A 912 -5.20 -14.82 -26.52
CA GLU A 912 -4.78 -16.18 -26.20
C GLU A 912 -5.49 -16.75 -24.97
N THR A 913 -5.60 -18.07 -24.95
CA THR A 913 -5.99 -18.82 -23.76
C THR A 913 -5.39 -20.23 -23.80
N THR A 914 -5.50 -20.98 -22.71
CA THR A 914 -4.85 -22.28 -22.56
C THR A 914 -5.74 -23.30 -21.87
N VAL A 915 -5.61 -24.57 -22.27
CA VAL A 915 -6.35 -25.70 -21.72
C VAL A 915 -5.36 -26.80 -21.35
N TRP A 916 -5.54 -27.40 -20.17
CA TRP A 916 -4.78 -28.58 -19.76
C TRP A 916 -5.64 -29.82 -19.96
N VAL A 917 -5.16 -30.72 -20.82
CA VAL A 917 -5.83 -31.96 -21.17
C VAL A 917 -5.20 -33.10 -20.39
N ALA A 918 -5.90 -33.63 -19.39
CA ALA A 918 -5.38 -34.63 -18.46
C ALA A 918 -6.46 -35.60 -17.96
N ASP A 919 -6.03 -36.79 -17.57
CA ASP A 919 -6.83 -37.78 -16.85
C ASP A 919 -6.17 -38.16 -15.52
N ASN A 920 -6.76 -39.11 -14.78
CA ASN A 920 -6.22 -39.56 -13.49
C ASN A 920 -4.88 -40.31 -13.62
N ALA A 921 -4.52 -40.82 -14.81
CA ALA A 921 -3.27 -41.55 -15.06
C ALA A 921 -2.14 -40.61 -15.51
N THR A 922 -2.48 -39.37 -15.87
CA THR A 922 -1.54 -38.37 -16.38
C THR A 922 -0.55 -37.94 -15.30
N THR A 923 0.74 -38.16 -15.56
CA THR A 923 1.85 -37.73 -14.68
C THR A 923 2.70 -36.61 -15.29
N GLU A 924 2.59 -36.38 -16.60
CA GLU A 924 3.37 -35.37 -17.34
C GLU A 924 2.52 -34.76 -18.45
N LEU A 925 2.55 -33.43 -18.58
CA LEU A 925 1.83 -32.67 -19.61
C LEU A 925 2.74 -31.93 -20.60
N GLY A 926 4.04 -31.87 -20.33
CA GLY A 926 4.93 -30.93 -21.02
C GLY A 926 4.72 -29.47 -20.58
N TYR A 927 3.90 -29.23 -19.56
CA TYR A 927 3.75 -27.92 -18.91
C TYR A 927 4.81 -27.74 -17.83
N ARG A 928 5.40 -26.54 -17.72
CA ARG A 928 6.37 -26.22 -16.67
C ARG A 928 6.02 -24.93 -15.95
N HIS A 929 5.98 -25.00 -14.63
CA HIS A 929 5.83 -23.87 -13.72
C HIS A 929 7.07 -23.76 -12.80
N GLY A 930 7.39 -22.54 -12.32
CA GLY A 930 8.58 -22.25 -11.51
C GLY A 930 8.53 -22.73 -10.06
N GLY A 931 7.39 -23.26 -9.61
CA GLY A 931 7.14 -23.75 -8.26
C GLY A 931 5.89 -24.64 -8.22
N LEU A 932 5.28 -24.78 -7.06
CA LEU A 932 3.98 -25.44 -6.92
C LEU A 932 2.88 -24.56 -7.54
N GLU A 933 1.96 -25.17 -8.29
CA GLU A 933 0.76 -24.51 -8.81
C GLU A 933 -0.46 -25.44 -8.68
N ILE A 934 -1.61 -24.84 -8.42
CA ILE A 934 -2.91 -25.49 -8.41
C ILE A 934 -3.72 -24.92 -9.57
N ILE A 935 -4.18 -25.78 -10.47
CA ILE A 935 -5.08 -25.42 -11.56
C ILE A 935 -6.45 -26.00 -11.23
N VAL A 936 -7.48 -25.18 -11.34
CA VAL A 936 -8.87 -25.59 -11.10
C VAL A 936 -9.64 -25.45 -12.40
N ASP A 937 -10.52 -26.41 -12.67
CA ASP A 937 -11.34 -26.41 -13.88
C ASP A 937 -12.15 -25.11 -14.06
N LYS A 938 -12.80 -24.66 -12.98
CA LYS A 938 -13.65 -23.46 -12.92
C LYS A 938 -13.44 -22.70 -11.61
N ASP A 939 -13.84 -21.43 -11.58
CA ASP A 939 -13.79 -20.61 -10.36
C ASP A 939 -15.06 -20.76 -9.48
N THR A 940 -16.12 -21.37 -10.02
CA THR A 940 -17.41 -21.60 -9.34
C THR A 940 -17.79 -23.08 -9.41
N PHE A 941 -18.17 -23.66 -8.27
CA PHE A 941 -18.82 -24.98 -8.20
C PHE A 941 -20.03 -24.92 -7.29
N ARG A 942 -21.02 -25.77 -7.55
CA ARG A 942 -22.19 -25.93 -6.67
C ARG A 942 -21.95 -27.07 -5.68
N ALA A 943 -22.56 -26.96 -4.50
CA ALA A 943 -22.61 -28.09 -3.56
C ALA A 943 -23.26 -29.31 -4.25
N GLY A 944 -22.65 -30.49 -4.10
CA GLY A 944 -22.98 -31.74 -4.79
C GLY A 944 -22.14 -32.02 -6.05
N GLN A 945 -21.37 -31.05 -6.56
CA GLN A 945 -20.51 -31.26 -7.73
C GLN A 945 -19.11 -31.77 -7.34
N LYS A 946 -18.45 -32.42 -8.30
CA LYS A 946 -17.01 -32.74 -8.22
C LYS A 946 -16.21 -31.64 -8.91
N ALA A 947 -15.14 -31.21 -8.27
CA ALA A 947 -14.20 -30.24 -8.81
C ALA A 947 -12.90 -30.95 -9.26
N PRO A 948 -12.59 -30.96 -10.57
CA PRO A 948 -11.28 -31.37 -11.06
C PRO A 948 -10.24 -30.32 -10.64
N VAL A 949 -9.16 -30.79 -10.03
CA VAL A 949 -8.07 -29.94 -9.55
C VAL A 949 -6.75 -30.59 -9.90
N MET A 950 -5.91 -29.90 -10.65
CA MET A 950 -4.59 -30.40 -11.02
C MET A 950 -3.53 -29.71 -10.16
N ILE A 951 -2.62 -30.52 -9.60
CA ILE A 951 -1.43 -30.04 -8.91
C ILE A 951 -0.26 -30.15 -9.87
N VAL A 952 0.52 -29.08 -10.02
CA VAL A 952 1.73 -29.01 -10.84
C VAL A 952 2.93 -28.73 -9.96
N ALA A 953 3.98 -29.53 -10.09
CA ALA A 953 5.27 -29.36 -9.43
C ALA A 953 6.38 -29.09 -10.47
N PRO A 954 7.45 -28.37 -10.09
CA PRO A 954 8.54 -28.02 -11.02
C PRO A 954 9.39 -29.22 -11.43
N THR A 955 9.35 -30.31 -10.66
CA THR A 955 10.08 -31.56 -10.88
C THR A 955 9.25 -32.75 -10.39
N ASN A 956 9.60 -33.94 -10.84
CA ASN A 956 8.94 -35.18 -10.45
C ASN A 956 9.37 -35.68 -9.07
N ASP A 957 8.68 -36.72 -8.57
CA ASP A 957 8.90 -37.32 -7.25
C ASP A 957 8.85 -36.28 -6.13
N ARG A 958 7.71 -35.61 -6.03
CA ARG A 958 7.45 -34.56 -5.03
C ARG A 958 6.19 -34.85 -4.23
N TYR A 959 6.22 -34.48 -2.96
CA TYR A 959 5.11 -34.63 -2.04
C TYR A 959 4.49 -33.27 -1.71
N VAL A 960 3.18 -33.18 -1.85
CA VAL A 960 2.39 -31.96 -1.63
C VAL A 960 1.36 -32.23 -0.54
N LEU A 961 1.46 -31.51 0.57
CA LEU A 961 0.36 -31.46 1.54
C LEU A 961 -0.74 -30.58 0.97
N PHE A 962 -1.81 -31.21 0.49
CA PHE A 962 -2.96 -30.55 -0.10
C PHE A 962 -4.12 -30.50 0.90
N SER A 963 -4.81 -29.36 0.99
CA SER A 963 -5.91 -29.17 1.93
C SER A 963 -7.00 -28.28 1.38
N MET A 964 -8.25 -28.59 1.73
CA MET A 964 -9.40 -27.69 1.60
C MET A 964 -9.63 -26.98 2.94
N GLU A 965 -9.46 -25.67 2.95
CA GLU A 965 -9.47 -24.86 4.17
C GLU A 965 -10.20 -23.53 3.98
N ALA A 966 -10.70 -22.94 5.08
CA ALA A 966 -11.23 -21.58 5.10
C ALA A 966 -11.01 -20.96 6.49
N ASP A 967 -12.09 -20.82 7.28
CA ASP A 967 -12.04 -20.43 8.69
C ASP A 967 -11.57 -21.57 9.61
N ASP A 968 -11.72 -22.82 9.15
CA ASP A 968 -11.19 -24.04 9.75
C ASP A 968 -10.54 -24.92 8.66
N LEU A 969 -9.89 -26.02 9.07
CA LEU A 969 -9.32 -27.02 8.17
C LEU A 969 -10.38 -28.11 7.93
N TYR A 970 -10.96 -28.17 6.73
CA TYR A 970 -12.08 -29.09 6.43
C TYR A 970 -11.60 -30.47 5.97
N SER A 971 -10.56 -30.53 5.14
CA SER A 971 -9.95 -31.77 4.71
C SER A 971 -8.50 -31.57 4.30
N TYR A 972 -7.71 -32.63 4.36
CA TYR A 972 -6.31 -32.63 3.94
C TYR A 972 -5.87 -34.03 3.49
N GLN A 973 -4.86 -34.08 2.63
CA GLN A 973 -4.23 -35.31 2.16
C GLN A 973 -2.79 -35.03 1.72
N LEU A 974 -1.91 -36.02 1.87
CA LEU A 974 -0.58 -35.96 1.29
C LEU A 974 -0.62 -36.55 -0.13
N VAL A 975 -0.28 -35.72 -1.11
CA VAL A 975 -0.32 -36.09 -2.53
C VAL A 975 1.11 -36.32 -3.02
N HIS A 976 1.42 -37.56 -3.40
CA HIS A 976 2.67 -37.90 -4.09
C HIS A 976 2.49 -37.75 -5.60
N LEU A 977 3.35 -36.93 -6.21
CA LEU A 977 3.46 -36.70 -7.64
C LEU A 977 4.66 -37.49 -8.17
N THR A 978 4.39 -38.57 -8.89
CA THR A 978 5.42 -39.42 -9.52
C THR A 978 6.00 -38.79 -10.79
N GLY A 979 5.26 -37.87 -11.42
CA GLY A 979 5.74 -36.95 -12.47
C GLY A 979 5.57 -35.50 -12.03
N THR A 980 5.50 -34.57 -12.97
CA THR A 980 5.32 -33.13 -12.70
C THR A 980 3.87 -32.73 -12.41
N VAL A 981 2.88 -33.57 -12.72
CA VAL A 981 1.47 -33.25 -12.47
C VAL A 981 0.69 -34.38 -11.82
N LYS A 982 -0.44 -34.05 -11.18
CA LYS A 982 -1.45 -35.00 -10.74
C LYS A 982 -2.83 -34.38 -10.70
N LEU A 983 -3.82 -35.06 -11.30
CA LEU A 983 -5.23 -34.67 -11.26
C LEU A 983 -5.92 -35.27 -10.03
N LEU A 984 -6.66 -34.44 -9.31
CA LEU A 984 -7.51 -34.79 -8.17
C LEU A 984 -8.97 -34.50 -8.50
N GLN A 985 -9.86 -35.29 -7.93
CA GLN A 985 -11.31 -35.08 -7.97
C GLN A 985 -11.76 -34.77 -6.54
N LEU A 986 -12.23 -33.54 -6.29
CA LEU A 986 -12.65 -33.10 -4.96
C LEU A 986 -14.17 -32.99 -4.88
N ASP A 987 -14.77 -33.51 -3.82
CA ASP A 987 -16.20 -33.37 -3.58
C ASP A 987 -16.52 -31.99 -2.96
N ILE A 988 -17.38 -31.21 -3.63
CA ILE A 988 -17.83 -29.92 -3.13
C ILE A 988 -19.13 -30.12 -2.34
N GLU A 989 -19.05 -30.10 -1.01
CA GLU A 989 -20.18 -30.27 -0.09
C GLU A 989 -20.79 -28.94 0.40
N GLU A 990 -21.94 -29.02 1.07
CA GLU A 990 -22.63 -27.87 1.67
C GLU A 990 -21.75 -27.11 2.67
N LYS A 991 -20.88 -27.80 3.43
CA LYS A 991 -19.93 -27.16 4.37
C LYS A 991 -18.95 -26.19 3.67
N HIS A 992 -18.73 -26.34 2.37
CA HIS A 992 -17.89 -25.43 1.58
C HIS A 992 -18.61 -24.16 1.14
N VAL A 993 -19.95 -24.07 1.30
CA VAL A 993 -20.70 -22.83 1.08
C VAL A 993 -20.28 -21.83 2.17
N PRO A 994 -19.83 -20.61 1.83
CA PRO A 994 -20.04 -19.99 0.53
C PRO A 994 -18.77 -19.91 -0.36
N ASN A 995 -17.64 -20.39 0.15
CA ASN A 995 -16.38 -20.59 -0.57
C ASN A 995 -15.40 -21.45 0.24
N VAL A 996 -14.40 -22.00 -0.45
CA VAL A 996 -13.29 -22.77 0.13
C VAL A 996 -11.96 -22.39 -0.53
N PHE A 997 -10.85 -22.52 0.19
CA PHE A 997 -9.51 -22.35 -0.35
C PHE A 997 -8.84 -23.72 -0.52
N LEU A 998 -8.35 -23.98 -1.72
CA LEU A 998 -7.52 -25.12 -2.05
C LEU A 998 -6.06 -24.69 -1.86
N LYS A 999 -5.37 -25.30 -0.90
CA LYS A 999 -3.97 -24.96 -0.59
C LYS A 999 -3.07 -26.16 -0.73
N GLY A 1000 -1.98 -25.98 -1.45
CA GLY A 1000 -0.90 -26.94 -1.59
C GLY A 1000 0.35 -26.40 -0.91
N VAL A 1001 1.06 -27.27 -0.20
CA VAL A 1001 2.37 -26.96 0.38
C VAL A 1001 3.33 -28.08 0.00
N MET A 1002 4.39 -27.73 -0.72
CA MET A 1002 5.45 -28.63 -1.16
C MET A 1002 6.75 -28.21 -0.52
N VAL A 1003 7.54 -29.17 -0.06
CA VAL A 1003 8.94 -28.93 0.30
C VAL A 1003 9.82 -29.54 -0.79
N SER A 1004 10.67 -28.72 -1.39
CA SER A 1004 11.61 -29.14 -2.44
C SER A 1004 12.88 -28.31 -2.34
N ASP A 1005 14.02 -28.94 -2.60
CA ASP A 1005 15.33 -28.28 -2.71
C ASP A 1005 15.68 -27.41 -1.49
N HIS A 1006 15.30 -27.89 -0.30
CA HIS A 1006 15.47 -27.21 0.99
C HIS A 1006 14.74 -25.86 1.07
N GLN A 1007 13.59 -25.76 0.40
CA GLN A 1007 12.70 -24.61 0.41
C GLN A 1007 11.23 -25.04 0.44
N ILE A 1008 10.35 -24.11 0.79
CA ILE A 1008 8.90 -24.30 0.79
C ILE A 1008 8.29 -23.58 -0.40
N TYR A 1009 7.44 -24.29 -1.13
CA TYR A 1009 6.61 -23.77 -2.20
C TYR A 1009 5.15 -23.94 -1.79
N SER A 1010 4.32 -22.95 -2.08
CA SER A 1010 2.89 -23.03 -1.80
C SER A 1010 2.10 -22.30 -2.85
N ASP A 1011 0.93 -22.83 -3.17
CA ASP A 1011 -0.07 -22.13 -3.96
C ASP A 1011 -1.43 -22.23 -3.26
N VAL A 1012 -2.29 -21.25 -3.51
CA VAL A 1012 -3.64 -21.20 -2.97
C VAL A 1012 -4.61 -20.70 -4.05
N LYS A 1013 -5.71 -21.44 -4.23
CA LYS A 1013 -6.82 -21.04 -5.10
C LYS A 1013 -8.12 -20.96 -4.29
N GLN A 1014 -8.83 -19.85 -4.45
CA GLN A 1014 -10.17 -19.72 -3.89
C GLN A 1014 -11.18 -20.28 -4.88
N VAL A 1015 -12.04 -21.18 -4.40
CA VAL A 1015 -13.18 -21.71 -5.14
C VAL A 1015 -14.45 -21.14 -4.53
N VAL A 1016 -15.31 -20.54 -5.36
CA VAL A 1016 -16.58 -19.97 -4.94
C VAL A 1016 -17.66 -21.05 -4.96
N VAL A 1017 -18.43 -21.13 -3.88
CA VAL A 1017 -19.53 -22.09 -3.73
C VAL A 1017 -20.81 -21.33 -3.37
N PRO A 1018 -21.57 -20.80 -4.36
CA PRO A 1018 -22.64 -19.86 -4.11
C PRO A 1018 -23.78 -20.49 -3.28
N PRO A 1019 -24.40 -19.75 -2.34
CA PRO A 1019 -25.48 -20.24 -1.48
C PRO A 1019 -26.83 -20.26 -2.20
N VAL A 1020 -26.92 -20.94 -3.35
CA VAL A 1020 -28.08 -20.91 -4.25
C VAL A 1020 -29.39 -21.31 -3.57
N LYS A 1021 -29.34 -22.19 -2.57
CA LYS A 1021 -30.50 -22.66 -1.80
C LYS A 1021 -31.19 -21.56 -0.99
N ASN A 1022 -30.48 -20.47 -0.70
CA ASN A 1022 -30.96 -19.37 0.14
C ASN A 1022 -31.63 -18.24 -0.67
N PHE A 1023 -31.76 -18.39 -2.01
CA PHE A 1023 -32.33 -17.37 -2.88
C PHE A 1023 -33.64 -17.81 -3.52
N LEU A 1024 -34.53 -16.83 -3.69
CA LEU A 1024 -35.75 -16.95 -4.48
C LEU A 1024 -35.51 -16.34 -5.86
N ASN A 1025 -36.07 -16.98 -6.88
CA ASN A 1025 -36.24 -16.39 -8.20
C ASN A 1025 -37.59 -15.66 -8.23
N VAL A 1026 -37.55 -14.33 -8.32
CA VAL A 1026 -38.74 -13.47 -8.35
C VAL A 1026 -38.84 -12.82 -9.71
N SER A 1027 -39.95 -13.07 -10.41
CA SER A 1027 -40.27 -12.43 -11.68
C SER A 1027 -41.46 -11.49 -11.53
N VAL A 1028 -41.35 -10.31 -12.12
CA VAL A 1028 -42.44 -9.31 -12.18
C VAL A 1028 -42.80 -9.10 -13.64
N THR A 1029 -44.06 -9.30 -13.99
CA THR A 1029 -44.57 -9.11 -15.35
C THR A 1029 -45.70 -8.09 -15.34
N LEU A 1030 -45.59 -7.11 -16.22
CA LEU A 1030 -46.64 -6.13 -16.52
C LEU A 1030 -47.52 -6.66 -17.64
N ASP A 1031 -48.81 -6.35 -17.62
CA ASP A 1031 -49.70 -6.65 -18.75
C ASP A 1031 -49.37 -5.80 -19.99
N ARG A 1032 -48.82 -4.59 -19.79
CA ARG A 1032 -48.44 -3.65 -20.87
C ARG A 1032 -47.13 -2.92 -20.59
N GLN A 1033 -46.46 -2.46 -21.64
CA GLN A 1033 -45.20 -1.70 -21.55
C GLN A 1033 -45.38 -0.19 -21.31
N GLN A 1034 -46.54 0.37 -21.64
CA GLN A 1034 -46.84 1.79 -21.50
C GLN A 1034 -48.27 1.98 -21.01
N TYR A 1035 -48.48 3.01 -20.19
CA TYR A 1035 -49.76 3.40 -19.62
C TYR A 1035 -49.98 4.90 -19.81
N GLN A 1036 -51.21 5.30 -20.10
CA GLN A 1036 -51.61 6.70 -20.01
C GLN A 1036 -51.80 7.13 -18.55
N PRO A 1037 -51.68 8.43 -18.22
CA PRO A 1037 -51.98 8.90 -16.88
C PRO A 1037 -53.38 8.47 -16.43
N ARG A 1038 -53.48 7.91 -15.21
CA ARG A 1038 -54.71 7.35 -14.59
C ARG A 1038 -55.23 6.05 -15.21
N GLU A 1039 -54.50 5.42 -16.13
CA GLU A 1039 -54.82 4.10 -16.63
C GLU A 1039 -54.53 3.01 -15.57
N GLN A 1040 -55.36 1.96 -15.52
CA GLN A 1040 -55.14 0.80 -14.65
C GLN A 1040 -54.20 -0.21 -15.32
N GLY A 1041 -53.23 -0.73 -14.56
CA GLY A 1041 -52.32 -1.79 -14.99
C GLY A 1041 -52.26 -2.96 -14.01
N LEU A 1042 -51.95 -4.15 -14.51
CA LEU A 1042 -51.81 -5.38 -13.73
C LEU A 1042 -50.34 -5.76 -13.58
N LEU A 1043 -49.90 -5.90 -12.33
CA LEU A 1043 -48.56 -6.34 -11.97
C LEU A 1043 -48.63 -7.73 -11.34
N THR A 1044 -48.09 -8.74 -12.04
CA THR A 1044 -48.03 -10.12 -11.55
C THR A 1044 -46.65 -10.42 -10.98
N VAL A 1045 -46.59 -10.89 -9.73
CA VAL A 1045 -45.35 -11.30 -9.05
C VAL A 1045 -45.37 -12.81 -8.84
N THR A 1046 -44.32 -13.50 -9.31
CA THR A 1046 -44.14 -14.94 -9.10
C THR A 1046 -42.84 -15.19 -8.34
N ALA A 1047 -42.91 -15.95 -7.24
CA ALA A 1047 -41.75 -16.36 -6.45
C ALA A 1047 -41.54 -17.87 -6.53
N ARG A 1048 -40.33 -18.29 -6.89
CA ARG A 1048 -39.92 -19.70 -6.99
C ARG A 1048 -38.63 -19.93 -6.20
N ASN A 1049 -38.43 -21.13 -5.67
CA ASN A 1049 -37.17 -21.54 -5.07
C ASN A 1049 -36.10 -21.84 -6.15
N HIS A 1050 -34.90 -22.23 -5.70
CA HIS A 1050 -33.78 -22.60 -6.58
C HIS A 1050 -34.04 -23.83 -7.47
N GLU A 1051 -35.05 -24.66 -7.16
CA GLU A 1051 -35.49 -25.79 -7.99
C GLU A 1051 -36.60 -25.40 -8.99
N GLY A 1052 -37.01 -24.13 -9.01
CA GLY A 1052 -38.10 -23.64 -9.86
C GLY A 1052 -39.51 -23.91 -9.33
N LYS A 1053 -39.66 -24.46 -8.11
CA LYS A 1053 -40.95 -24.71 -7.47
C LYS A 1053 -41.50 -23.42 -6.84
N PRO A 1054 -42.81 -23.12 -6.99
CA PRO A 1054 -43.45 -22.00 -6.31
C PRO A 1054 -43.28 -22.08 -4.79
N VAL A 1055 -43.09 -20.95 -4.13
CA VAL A 1055 -43.00 -20.87 -2.66
C VAL A 1055 -43.81 -19.71 -2.12
N SER A 1056 -44.27 -19.83 -0.87
CA SER A 1056 -44.80 -18.69 -0.13
C SER A 1056 -43.66 -17.74 0.22
N ALA A 1057 -43.86 -16.44 -0.03
CA ALA A 1057 -42.88 -15.41 0.23
C ALA A 1057 -43.56 -14.09 0.61
N GLU A 1058 -42.94 -13.32 1.51
CA GLU A 1058 -43.32 -11.93 1.75
C GLU A 1058 -42.72 -11.03 0.66
N VAL A 1059 -43.55 -10.23 -0.01
CA VAL A 1059 -43.14 -9.31 -1.08
C VAL A 1059 -43.42 -7.87 -0.66
N ALA A 1060 -42.48 -6.97 -0.91
CA ALA A 1060 -42.67 -5.53 -0.82
C ALA A 1060 -42.51 -4.92 -2.23
N VAL A 1061 -43.45 -4.07 -2.65
CA VAL A 1061 -43.47 -3.44 -3.98
C VAL A 1061 -43.42 -1.93 -3.81
N GLY A 1062 -42.49 -1.27 -4.51
CA GLY A 1062 -42.38 0.19 -4.59
C GLY A 1062 -42.58 0.67 -6.01
N LEU A 1063 -43.32 1.77 -6.19
CA LEU A 1063 -43.54 2.43 -7.48
C LEU A 1063 -43.07 3.88 -7.36
N VAL A 1064 -42.02 4.26 -8.11
CA VAL A 1064 -41.30 5.52 -7.94
C VAL A 1064 -40.99 6.15 -9.29
N ASP A 1065 -40.97 7.47 -9.35
CA ASP A 1065 -40.43 8.23 -10.48
C ASP A 1065 -38.91 8.01 -10.63
N GLU A 1066 -38.48 7.59 -11.82
CA GLU A 1066 -37.08 7.30 -12.13
C GLU A 1066 -36.15 8.51 -11.90
N ALA A 1067 -36.67 9.75 -12.03
CA ALA A 1067 -35.90 10.97 -11.82
C ALA A 1067 -35.33 11.10 -10.39
N VAL A 1068 -35.91 10.42 -9.40
CA VAL A 1068 -35.40 10.41 -8.02
C VAL A 1068 -34.00 9.78 -7.94
N TYR A 1069 -33.71 8.78 -8.78
CA TYR A 1069 -32.42 8.08 -8.76
C TYR A 1069 -31.26 8.92 -9.32
N TYR A 1070 -31.55 9.99 -10.08
CA TYR A 1070 -30.54 10.98 -10.50
C TYR A 1070 -29.96 11.73 -9.29
N ILE A 1071 -30.79 11.94 -8.26
CA ILE A 1071 -30.42 12.70 -7.07
C ILE A 1071 -29.69 11.79 -6.08
N GLN A 1072 -30.24 10.60 -5.85
CA GLN A 1072 -29.72 9.67 -4.87
C GLN A 1072 -30.01 8.24 -5.34
N LYS A 1073 -28.95 7.42 -5.45
CA LYS A 1073 -29.11 5.97 -5.62
C LYS A 1073 -29.61 5.34 -4.33
N ASP A 1074 -30.23 4.17 -4.44
CA ASP A 1074 -30.66 3.41 -3.27
C ASP A 1074 -29.54 3.25 -2.23
N LEU A 1075 -29.90 3.57 -0.99
CA LEU A 1075 -29.03 3.41 0.16
C LEU A 1075 -28.96 1.94 0.60
N ALA A 1076 -30.02 1.17 0.34
CA ALA A 1076 -30.06 -0.27 0.56
C ALA A 1076 -29.39 -1.00 -0.62
N PRO A 1077 -28.39 -1.86 -0.38
CA PRO A 1077 -27.75 -2.64 -1.44
C PRO A 1077 -28.64 -3.82 -1.89
N ASP A 1078 -28.19 -4.59 -2.89
CA ASP A 1078 -28.83 -5.87 -3.24
C ASP A 1078 -28.92 -6.78 -1.99
N PRO A 1079 -30.11 -7.29 -1.62
CA PRO A 1079 -30.28 -8.11 -0.42
C PRO A 1079 -29.45 -9.41 -0.47
N ARG A 1080 -29.20 -9.98 -1.65
CA ARG A 1080 -28.32 -11.15 -1.83
C ARG A 1080 -26.90 -10.82 -1.39
N GLN A 1081 -26.40 -9.66 -1.81
CA GLN A 1081 -25.08 -9.18 -1.43
C GLN A 1081 -25.02 -8.77 0.05
N PHE A 1082 -26.08 -8.17 0.58
CA PHE A 1082 -26.14 -7.76 1.98
C PHE A 1082 -26.02 -8.92 2.97
N PHE A 1083 -26.82 -9.98 2.76
CA PHE A 1083 -26.83 -11.15 3.64
C PHE A 1083 -25.72 -12.14 3.28
N TYR A 1084 -25.53 -12.44 2.00
CA TYR A 1084 -24.69 -13.55 1.56
C TYR A 1084 -23.47 -13.13 0.73
N GLY A 1085 -23.24 -11.83 0.52
CA GLY A 1085 -22.11 -11.32 -0.25
C GLY A 1085 -20.74 -11.52 0.42
N GLN A 1086 -20.70 -11.80 1.72
CA GLN A 1086 -19.44 -12.04 2.44
C GLN A 1086 -18.96 -13.49 2.22
N LYS A 1087 -17.75 -13.62 1.68
CA LYS A 1087 -17.01 -14.88 1.61
C LYS A 1087 -16.21 -15.12 2.89
N ARG A 1088 -15.98 -16.38 3.25
CA ARG A 1088 -15.03 -16.76 4.30
C ARG A 1088 -13.62 -16.33 3.89
N ALA A 1089 -12.88 -15.79 4.86
CA ALA A 1089 -11.45 -15.53 4.71
C ALA A 1089 -10.63 -16.79 4.96
N GLN A 1090 -9.45 -16.89 4.36
CA GLN A 1090 -8.47 -17.92 4.68
C GLN A 1090 -7.82 -17.61 6.05
N ARG A 1091 -8.17 -18.37 7.08
CA ARG A 1091 -7.67 -18.17 8.45
C ARG A 1091 -6.63 -19.18 8.88
N ILE A 1092 -6.49 -20.29 8.16
CA ILE A 1092 -5.46 -21.28 8.45
C ILE A 1092 -4.08 -20.68 8.24
N ARG A 1093 -3.28 -20.68 9.31
CA ARG A 1093 -1.88 -20.27 9.24
C ARG A 1093 -1.05 -21.48 8.86
N THR A 1094 -0.08 -21.27 7.96
CA THR A 1094 0.92 -22.28 7.61
C THR A 1094 2.28 -21.73 7.98
N LEU A 1095 2.95 -22.44 8.87
CA LEU A 1095 4.28 -22.12 9.37
C LEU A 1095 5.23 -23.25 8.98
N SER A 1096 6.52 -22.94 8.87
CA SER A 1096 7.52 -23.97 8.57
C SER A 1096 8.86 -23.69 9.21
N SER A 1097 9.69 -24.73 9.36
CA SER A 1097 11.05 -24.59 9.88
C SER A 1097 11.89 -23.60 9.06
N PHE A 1098 11.60 -23.43 7.76
CA PHE A 1098 12.26 -22.47 6.89
C PHE A 1098 12.01 -21.01 7.26
N GLN A 1099 10.92 -20.71 7.97
CA GLN A 1099 10.65 -19.39 8.52
C GLN A 1099 11.46 -19.11 9.79
N MET A 1100 11.93 -20.16 10.49
CA MET A 1100 12.82 -20.00 11.64
C MET A 1100 14.19 -19.59 11.15
N LYS A 1101 14.81 -20.43 10.29
CA LYS A 1101 16.06 -20.14 9.58
C LYS A 1101 16.10 -20.92 8.27
N ARG A 1102 16.80 -20.38 7.26
CA ARG A 1102 17.07 -21.10 6.00
C ARG A 1102 18.08 -22.22 6.24
N LEU A 1103 17.98 -23.31 5.47
CA LEU A 1103 18.98 -24.37 5.43
C LEU A 1103 20.16 -23.96 4.53
N ALA A 1104 21.39 -24.24 4.97
CA ALA A 1104 22.61 -23.88 4.26
C ALA A 1104 23.67 -24.99 4.31
N LYS A 1105 24.48 -25.10 3.24
CA LYS A 1105 25.69 -25.92 3.19
C LYS A 1105 26.91 -25.05 2.92
N LEU A 1106 27.67 -24.73 3.96
CA LEU A 1106 28.85 -23.89 3.90
C LEU A 1106 30.11 -24.73 3.67
N LYS A 1107 31.00 -24.28 2.77
CA LYS A 1107 32.28 -24.94 2.45
C LYS A 1107 33.41 -23.91 2.30
N LYS A 1108 34.64 -24.28 2.70
CA LYS A 1108 35.86 -23.49 2.44
C LYS A 1108 36.20 -23.54 0.95
N ARG A 1109 36.44 -22.38 0.30
CA ARG A 1109 36.98 -22.30 -1.07
C ARG A 1109 38.51 -22.35 -1.04
N LYS A 1110 39.12 -22.61 -2.20
CA LYS A 1110 40.58 -22.74 -2.38
C LYS A 1110 41.34 -21.42 -2.14
N ASP A 1111 40.69 -20.27 -2.30
CA ASP A 1111 41.24 -18.93 -2.05
C ASP A 1111 41.10 -18.49 -0.57
N GLY A 1112 40.69 -19.39 0.33
CA GLY A 1112 40.40 -19.08 1.73
C GLY A 1112 39.08 -18.34 1.95
N SER A 1113 38.40 -17.88 0.89
CA SER A 1113 37.07 -17.28 0.98
C SER A 1113 36.01 -18.37 1.23
N LEU A 1114 34.87 -17.99 1.80
CA LEU A 1114 33.73 -18.90 1.88
C LEU A 1114 32.80 -18.67 0.71
N GLY A 1115 32.50 -19.74 0.00
CA GLY A 1115 31.29 -19.81 -0.81
C GLY A 1115 30.20 -20.45 0.01
N ARG A 1116 28.96 -19.98 -0.13
CA ARG A 1116 27.85 -20.94 -0.04
C ARG A 1116 28.18 -22.04 -1.05
N GLY A 1117 28.35 -23.27 -0.58
CA GLY A 1117 28.31 -24.42 -1.47
C GLY A 1117 26.96 -24.32 -2.13
N VAL A 1118 26.95 -24.00 -3.43
CA VAL A 1118 25.75 -23.67 -4.18
C VAL A 1118 24.71 -24.75 -3.89
N SER A 1119 23.72 -24.44 -3.05
CA SER A 1119 22.42 -25.09 -3.23
C SER A 1119 22.03 -24.59 -4.60
N ARG A 1120 22.18 -25.45 -5.63
CA ARG A 1120 21.90 -25.14 -7.03
C ARG A 1120 20.39 -24.99 -7.20
N GLY A 1121 19.81 -24.00 -6.52
CA GLY A 1121 18.61 -23.31 -6.92
C GLY A 1121 18.99 -22.12 -7.80
N LYS A 1122 19.66 -22.38 -8.93
CA LYS A 1122 19.55 -21.49 -10.08
C LYS A 1122 18.27 -21.90 -10.82
N GLY A 1123 17.13 -21.51 -10.27
CA GLY A 1123 16.11 -20.99 -11.15
C GLY A 1123 16.59 -19.61 -11.54
N ASP A 1124 17.04 -19.41 -12.77
CA ASP A 1124 17.17 -18.07 -13.34
C ASP A 1124 15.77 -17.46 -13.39
N TYR A 1125 15.33 -16.90 -12.28
CA TYR A 1125 14.25 -15.94 -12.18
C TYR A 1125 14.82 -14.81 -11.32
N GLY A 1126 14.97 -13.64 -11.93
CA GLY A 1126 15.71 -12.53 -11.36
C GLY A 1126 15.28 -12.18 -9.94
N ALA A 1127 16.23 -12.20 -9.01
CA ALA A 1127 16.13 -11.51 -7.75
C ALA A 1127 17.42 -10.71 -7.58
N LEU A 1128 17.26 -9.39 -7.66
CA LEU A 1128 18.27 -8.39 -7.32
C LEU A 1128 18.87 -8.70 -5.94
N ASP A 1129 20.20 -8.70 -5.90
CA ASP A 1129 20.94 -8.39 -4.69
C ASP A 1129 20.47 -7.02 -4.18
N SER A 1130 19.85 -6.99 -3.02
CA SER A 1130 19.86 -5.81 -2.16
C SER A 1130 19.93 -6.26 -0.71
N LEU A 1131 20.92 -5.66 -0.05
CA LEU A 1131 21.24 -5.78 1.36
C LEU A 1131 20.04 -5.39 2.25
N GLU A 1132 20.04 -5.96 3.46
CA GLU A 1132 19.34 -5.56 4.67
C GLU A 1132 18.41 -4.33 4.57
N GLY A 1133 17.11 -4.56 4.77
CA GLY A 1133 16.11 -3.49 4.98
C GLY A 1133 14.70 -4.04 5.18
N ASP A 1134 14.20 -3.94 6.41
CA ASP A 1134 12.80 -3.92 6.85
C ASP A 1134 11.80 -4.96 6.30
N VAL A 1135 11.50 -5.94 7.17
CA VAL A 1135 10.25 -6.69 7.15
C VAL A 1135 9.11 -5.76 7.57
N GLN A 1136 8.45 -5.12 6.61
CA GLN A 1136 7.09 -4.62 6.78
C GLN A 1136 6.14 -5.31 5.82
N TYR A 1137 5.19 -6.05 6.41
CA TYR A 1137 3.99 -6.55 5.77
C TYR A 1137 3.22 -5.39 5.12
N LYS A 1138 3.29 -5.30 3.80
CA LYS A 1138 2.21 -4.72 2.99
C LYS A 1138 1.70 -5.81 2.06
N ALA A 1139 0.52 -6.33 2.40
CA ALA A 1139 -0.33 -7.10 1.52
C ALA A 1139 -0.48 -6.35 0.19
N ARG A 1140 0.22 -6.81 -0.85
CA ARG A 1140 -0.11 -6.47 -2.22
C ARG A 1140 -1.28 -7.35 -2.62
N ALA A 1141 -2.38 -6.67 -2.91
CA ALA A 1141 -3.67 -7.19 -3.28
C ALA A 1141 -3.59 -8.28 -4.35
N ALA A 1142 -4.46 -9.29 -4.18
CA ALA A 1142 -5.09 -10.09 -5.22
C ALA A 1142 -4.22 -10.44 -6.43
N LYS A 1143 -3.46 -11.54 -6.33
CA LYS A 1143 -2.98 -12.29 -7.49
C LYS A 1143 -3.57 -13.70 -7.48
N SER A 1144 -4.88 -13.75 -7.60
CA SER A 1144 -5.58 -14.83 -8.30
C SER A 1144 -6.83 -14.23 -8.93
N LEU A 1145 -7.09 -14.63 -10.18
CA LEU A 1145 -8.34 -14.52 -10.96
C LEU A 1145 -8.26 -13.61 -12.20
N SER A 1146 -7.29 -13.92 -13.06
CA SER A 1146 -7.61 -14.49 -14.38
C SER A 1146 -6.43 -15.38 -14.79
N ALA A 1147 -6.70 -16.54 -15.39
CA ALA A 1147 -5.68 -17.36 -16.04
C ALA A 1147 -5.20 -16.75 -17.38
N ASN A 1148 -5.63 -15.53 -17.71
CA ASN A 1148 -5.41 -14.85 -18.99
C ASN A 1148 -4.78 -13.46 -18.79
N ALA A 1149 -3.68 -13.37 -18.03
CA ALA A 1149 -2.79 -12.20 -18.11
C ALA A 1149 -1.69 -12.52 -19.13
N PRO A 1150 -1.51 -11.74 -20.20
CA PRO A 1150 -0.47 -12.01 -21.19
C PRO A 1150 0.91 -11.96 -20.51
N MET A 1151 1.74 -12.97 -20.75
CA MET A 1151 3.16 -12.92 -20.45
C MET A 1151 3.80 -11.78 -21.25
N ALA A 1152 3.99 -10.62 -20.63
CA ALA A 1152 4.63 -9.50 -21.28
C ALA A 1152 6.14 -9.45 -21.00
N GLN A 1153 6.89 -9.44 -22.12
CA GLN A 1153 8.18 -8.78 -22.37
C GLN A 1153 9.52 -9.50 -22.12
N SER A 1154 9.62 -10.63 -21.41
CA SER A 1154 10.91 -11.33 -21.34
C SER A 1154 11.17 -12.33 -22.48
N GLU A 1155 10.13 -12.76 -23.21
CA GLU A 1155 10.26 -13.75 -24.29
C GLU A 1155 10.43 -13.13 -25.70
N MET A 1156 9.93 -11.91 -25.94
CA MET A 1156 10.04 -11.25 -27.26
C MET A 1156 11.48 -10.92 -27.70
N VAL A 1157 12.40 -10.74 -26.74
CA VAL A 1157 13.83 -10.47 -27.05
C VAL A 1157 14.51 -11.70 -27.67
N ALA A 1158 13.95 -12.91 -27.49
CA ALA A 1158 14.47 -14.13 -28.10
C ALA A 1158 13.93 -14.39 -29.52
N GLU A 1159 12.75 -13.86 -29.86
CA GLU A 1159 12.13 -14.01 -31.20
C GLU A 1159 12.80 -13.11 -32.25
N GLU A 1160 13.16 -11.86 -31.91
CA GLU A 1160 13.86 -10.95 -32.84
C GLU A 1160 15.28 -11.46 -33.17
N ALA A 1161 15.94 -12.17 -32.25
CA ALA A 1161 17.27 -12.73 -32.47
C ALA A 1161 17.31 -13.94 -33.44
N PHE A 1162 16.17 -14.60 -33.70
CA PHE A 1162 16.09 -15.78 -34.58
C PHE A 1162 15.57 -15.46 -35.99
N ALA A 1163 14.97 -14.30 -36.22
CA ALA A 1163 14.56 -13.85 -37.55
C ALA A 1163 15.74 -13.28 -38.36
N ASP A 1164 16.71 -12.64 -37.70
CA ASP A 1164 17.89 -12.06 -38.37
C ASP A 1164 18.89 -13.10 -38.89
N ASP A 1165 18.93 -14.30 -38.31
CA ASP A 1165 19.89 -15.34 -38.70
C ASP A 1165 19.48 -16.09 -40.00
N LYS A 1166 18.17 -16.09 -40.35
CA LYS A 1166 17.70 -16.61 -41.65
C LYS A 1166 17.88 -15.63 -42.81
N ALA A 1167 17.94 -14.32 -42.54
CA ALA A 1167 18.22 -13.32 -43.56
C ALA A 1167 19.73 -13.18 -43.87
N GLY A 1168 20.60 -13.55 -42.91
CA GLY A 1168 22.06 -13.56 -43.06
C GLY A 1168 22.61 -14.73 -43.90
N LEU A 1169 21.93 -15.88 -43.90
CA LEU A 1169 22.35 -17.08 -44.64
C LEU A 1169 22.01 -17.02 -46.15
N LEU A 1170 20.88 -16.43 -46.53
CA LEU A 1170 20.49 -16.24 -47.94
C LEU A 1170 21.29 -15.16 -48.69
N LYS A 1171 22.02 -14.28 -47.98
CA LYS A 1171 22.91 -13.27 -48.59
C LYS A 1171 24.36 -13.73 -48.75
N ARG A 1172 24.76 -14.88 -48.17
CA ARG A 1172 26.09 -15.45 -48.34
C ARG A 1172 26.19 -16.46 -49.49
N GLU A 1173 25.09 -17.08 -49.92
CA GLU A 1173 25.08 -17.95 -51.10
C GLU A 1173 24.94 -17.21 -52.45
N MET A 1174 24.57 -15.93 -52.47
CA MET A 1174 24.50 -15.12 -53.71
C MET A 1174 25.77 -14.29 -54.00
N LYS A 1175 26.90 -14.57 -53.32
CA LYS A 1175 28.18 -13.87 -53.54
C LYS A 1175 29.35 -14.79 -53.96
N GLU A 1176 29.07 -16.06 -54.25
CA GLU A 1176 30.02 -17.02 -54.84
C GLU A 1176 29.70 -17.43 -56.29
N GLN A 1177 28.81 -16.71 -56.98
CA GLN A 1177 28.60 -16.85 -58.43
C GLN A 1177 28.65 -15.51 -59.20
N ARG A 1178 29.61 -14.65 -58.86
CA ARG A 1178 30.10 -13.58 -59.74
C ARG A 1178 31.57 -13.29 -59.51
#